data_AF-A0A9X1MSG1-F1
#
_entry.id   AF-A0A9X1MSG1-F1
#
_cell.length_a   1.000
_cell.length_b   1.000
_cell.length_c   1.000
_cell.angle_alpha   90.00
_cell.angle_beta   90.00
_cell.angle_gamma   90.00
#
_symmetry.space_group_name_H-M   'P 1'
#
loop_
_entity.id
_entity.type
_entity.pdbx_description
1 polymer ?
#
loop_
_entity_poly.entity_id
_entity_poly.type
_entity_poly.pdbx_seq_one_letter_code
_entity_poly.pdbx_strand_id
1 'polypeptide(L)'
;MSNRLLLSALVCALGFVSFATAEPPRVLDERMQLEMIAEHPAIVTPIGIAFDAKGRLLVIESQTHHRKEDYVGPEKDRIRAYVDSDGDGKFDAWSNFYEGTTYTMSLAAAPDGSIYVATRMEIFRLRDTNNDGVADENTPIAHLETKGNYPHNGLAGLTFAPDGSLIFGMGENLGEPFALVGSDGTRISGGGEGGCVYHSEADGSKLRKIATGVWNPFGMCFDPQERLFCVDNDPDGRPPCRLLEIVDTGDYGYQFRYGRSGVHPLQAWDAELPGTLPMAAGTGEAPCAVLYDHGTLLVTSWGDHRIERYTLEHRGATVRGRMSPVVVGDENFRPSGMVEGPDGAYYFADWVDRSYPVHGKGRIWKLSWKNGPPKDAPLLLSDAEKEARSLATEFDLQALDSTDLFLRQGAIAGLTKQPQRLLETDWDVLPTGQQRLGVLQALRWIGASADEAHLSEALADSDEAVRIEAVRWIADEQLKQYEGELQKQLASGTLSARSFPVYLAAIAWLQSGKVGGNSEWLSQKLLSDTATSPTASAATRAMAITLLPPGHPSLTTDKLTEWAHSDNAALQSAAVRTLALRQTPEAAEQLAKIAVESQLPVELRADAISGLADEKSKYASLLSQLSASDDAAIATAAKRASLDPAKLETAGHPALTDVDAWLAKLPTETSRDAGWRVFTSGRATCARCHTFAGRGAKVGPDLTHIGARTDRRRILQSILQPSQEIGPMFVAEMLLLDDGRVLSGFPLHRLVEDKRELFVDANGKTFEVDPDEIVERRAAEKSIMPEGLPGQLTLAEMADLLALLSGDQ
;
A
#
# COMPACT_ATOMS: atom_id res chain seq x y z
N MET A 1 70.66 -21.82 -30.52
CA MET A 1 70.29 -23.12 -29.90
C MET A 1 69.69 -22.84 -28.54
N SER A 2 68.52 -23.46 -28.31
CA SER A 2 67.50 -23.30 -27.28
C SER A 2 67.93 -22.99 -25.83
N ASN A 3 67.26 -22.03 -25.17
CA ASN A 3 66.21 -22.31 -24.17
C ASN A 3 65.57 -21.04 -23.55
N ARG A 4 64.27 -20.88 -23.82
CA ARG A 4 63.13 -20.41 -22.97
C ARG A 4 63.32 -19.28 -21.93
N LEU A 5 62.65 -18.15 -22.25
CA LEU A 5 61.67 -17.38 -21.44
C LEU A 5 61.55 -17.69 -19.93
N LEU A 6 61.60 -16.64 -19.10
CA LEU A 6 60.52 -16.29 -18.15
C LEU A 6 60.70 -14.88 -17.57
N LEU A 7 59.75 -14.01 -17.91
CA LEU A 7 59.52 -12.69 -17.34
C LEU A 7 58.88 -12.82 -15.94
N SER A 8 59.40 -12.00 -15.03
CA SER A 8 58.68 -11.08 -14.13
C SER A 8 57.24 -11.42 -13.70
N ALA A 9 57.10 -11.75 -12.41
CA ALA A 9 56.08 -11.26 -11.46
C ALA A 9 54.69 -10.86 -11.99
N LEU A 10 53.69 -11.74 -11.84
CA LEU A 10 52.32 -11.45 -11.34
C LEU A 10 51.44 -12.72 -11.39
N VAL A 11 51.47 -13.63 -10.39
CA VAL A 11 50.48 -14.74 -10.33
C VAL A 11 50.17 -15.15 -8.89
N CYS A 12 48.87 -15.08 -8.56
CA CYS A 12 48.13 -15.81 -7.52
C CYS A 12 48.40 -15.52 -6.05
N ALA A 13 47.91 -14.37 -5.59
CA ALA A 13 47.06 -14.37 -4.40
C ALA A 13 45.60 -14.51 -4.86
N LEU A 14 45.20 -15.72 -5.24
CA LEU A 14 43.77 -16.08 -5.25
C LEU A 14 43.37 -16.11 -3.77
N GLY A 15 42.88 -14.97 -3.28
CA GLY A 15 42.08 -14.98 -2.08
C GLY A 15 40.95 -15.96 -2.33
N PHE A 16 40.89 -17.02 -1.53
CA PHE A 16 39.66 -17.76 -1.36
C PHE A 16 38.63 -16.72 -0.91
N VAL A 17 37.78 -16.28 -1.84
CA VAL A 17 36.47 -15.74 -1.46
C VAL A 17 35.81 -16.91 -0.77
N SER A 18 35.81 -16.87 0.56
CA SER A 18 34.95 -17.73 1.34
C SER A 18 33.55 -17.41 0.85
N PHE A 19 32.94 -18.31 0.07
CA PHE A 19 31.50 -18.31 -0.09
C PHE A 19 30.96 -18.36 1.34
N ALA A 20 30.41 -17.25 1.82
CA ALA A 20 29.71 -17.24 3.10
C ALA A 20 28.61 -18.29 2.96
N THR A 21 28.68 -19.34 3.76
CA THR A 21 27.58 -20.29 3.90
C THR A 21 26.35 -19.50 4.33
N ALA A 22 25.21 -19.71 3.65
CA ALA A 22 23.93 -19.09 4.02
C ALA A 22 23.73 -19.15 5.54
N GLU A 23 23.46 -18.00 6.16
CA GLU A 23 23.25 -17.96 7.60
C GLU A 23 21.87 -18.54 7.92
N PRO A 24 21.75 -19.45 8.90
CA PRO A 24 20.45 -19.99 9.28
C PRO A 24 19.54 -18.86 9.82
N PRO A 25 18.22 -18.93 9.59
CA PRO A 25 17.31 -17.93 10.10
C PRO A 25 17.41 -17.78 11.62
N ARG A 26 17.41 -16.54 12.09
CA ARG A 26 17.52 -16.19 13.50
C ARG A 26 16.13 -16.00 14.10
N VAL A 27 15.86 -16.75 15.18
CA VAL A 27 14.67 -16.55 16.01
C VAL A 27 14.94 -15.42 17.00
N LEU A 28 14.11 -14.38 16.97
CA LEU A 28 14.22 -13.20 17.84
C LEU A 28 13.40 -13.35 19.12
N ASP A 29 12.34 -14.15 19.11
CA ASP A 29 11.61 -14.51 20.33
C ASP A 29 12.36 -15.63 21.07
N GLU A 30 13.02 -15.30 22.18
CA GLU A 30 13.85 -16.23 22.95
C GLU A 30 13.07 -17.46 23.46
N ARG A 31 11.73 -17.37 23.54
CA ARG A 31 10.84 -18.46 23.98
C ARG A 31 10.60 -19.49 22.89
N MET A 32 10.89 -19.16 21.64
CA MET A 32 10.66 -20.02 20.48
C MET A 32 11.99 -20.60 19.97
N GLN A 33 11.88 -21.68 19.20
CA GLN A 33 12.98 -22.32 18.48
C GLN A 33 12.52 -22.73 17.09
N LEU A 34 13.46 -22.74 16.15
CA LEU A 34 13.20 -23.05 14.76
C LEU A 34 14.01 -24.28 14.34
N GLU A 35 13.36 -25.23 13.69
CA GLU A 35 13.96 -26.44 13.16
C GLU A 35 13.60 -26.59 11.68
N MET A 36 14.58 -26.95 10.85
CA MET A 36 14.32 -27.33 9.47
C MET A 36 13.96 -28.81 9.45
N ILE A 37 12.80 -29.14 8.90
CA ILE A 37 12.29 -30.53 8.89
C ILE A 37 12.29 -31.16 7.51
N ALA A 38 12.32 -30.36 6.44
CA ALA A 38 12.51 -30.85 5.08
C ALA A 38 13.19 -29.79 4.21
N GLU A 39 13.99 -30.22 3.24
CA GLU A 39 14.58 -29.37 2.21
C GLU A 39 14.68 -30.08 0.85
N HIS A 40 14.99 -29.32 -0.20
CA HIS A 40 15.36 -29.87 -1.51
C HIS A 40 16.43 -30.98 -1.33
N PRO A 41 16.30 -32.15 -2.00
CA PRO A 41 15.36 -32.45 -3.08
C PRO A 41 14.05 -33.10 -2.61
N ALA A 42 13.86 -33.31 -1.29
CA ALA A 42 12.67 -33.98 -0.77
C ALA A 42 11.40 -33.16 -1.01
N ILE A 43 11.54 -31.83 -0.98
CA ILE A 43 10.48 -30.87 -1.25
C ILE A 43 10.94 -29.80 -2.25
N VAL A 44 10.03 -29.38 -3.12
CA VAL A 44 10.31 -28.39 -4.16
C VAL A 44 9.18 -27.36 -4.24
N THR A 45 9.57 -26.08 -4.31
CA THR A 45 8.70 -24.91 -4.50
C THR A 45 7.39 -24.97 -3.69
N PRO A 46 7.49 -25.12 -2.35
CA PRO A 46 6.33 -25.27 -1.48
C PRO A 46 5.60 -23.94 -1.30
N ILE A 47 4.26 -23.98 -1.39
CA ILE A 47 3.40 -22.79 -1.22
C ILE A 47 2.40 -23.00 -0.07
N GLY A 48 1.20 -23.51 -0.36
CA GLY A 48 0.16 -23.74 0.63
C GLY A 48 0.34 -25.08 1.34
N ILE A 49 0.04 -25.09 2.64
CA ILE A 49 0.17 -26.26 3.50
C ILE A 49 -1.05 -26.42 4.40
N ALA A 50 -1.37 -27.64 4.79
CA ALA A 50 -2.42 -27.96 5.76
C ALA A 50 -2.13 -29.31 6.43
N PHE A 51 -2.63 -29.53 7.65
CA PHE A 51 -2.66 -30.87 8.23
C PHE A 51 -3.98 -31.56 7.91
N ASP A 52 -3.92 -32.83 7.52
CA ASP A 52 -5.12 -33.65 7.39
C ASP A 52 -5.56 -34.25 8.75
N ALA A 53 -6.74 -34.89 8.77
CA ALA A 53 -7.28 -35.51 9.98
C ALA A 53 -6.43 -36.69 10.52
N LYS A 54 -5.45 -37.18 9.73
CA LYS A 54 -4.51 -38.24 10.12
C LYS A 54 -3.20 -37.66 10.69
N GLY A 55 -3.06 -36.32 10.76
CA GLY A 55 -1.86 -35.65 11.22
C GLY A 55 -0.74 -35.59 10.18
N ARG A 56 -1.02 -35.87 8.90
CA ARG A 56 -0.05 -35.75 7.81
C ARG A 56 0.02 -34.30 7.35
N LEU A 57 1.22 -33.79 7.09
CA LEU A 57 1.38 -32.46 6.50
C LEU A 57 1.19 -32.55 4.99
N LEU A 58 0.11 -31.95 4.50
CA LEU A 58 -0.14 -31.77 3.07
C LEU A 58 0.56 -30.50 2.60
N VAL A 59 1.31 -30.61 1.49
CA VAL A 59 2.05 -29.48 0.91
C VAL A 59 1.79 -29.41 -0.59
N ILE A 60 1.39 -28.22 -1.06
CA ILE A 60 1.42 -27.90 -2.49
C ILE A 60 2.86 -27.76 -2.92
N GLU A 61 3.27 -28.56 -3.90
CA GLU A 61 4.47 -28.34 -4.68
C GLU A 61 4.12 -27.73 -6.02
N SER A 62 4.47 -26.46 -6.18
CA SER A 62 4.21 -25.74 -7.42
C SER A 62 5.24 -26.11 -8.48
N GLN A 63 4.76 -26.53 -9.64
CA GLN A 63 5.56 -26.91 -10.81
C GLN A 63 5.25 -26.02 -12.02
N THR A 64 4.18 -25.23 -11.92
CA THR A 64 3.59 -24.51 -13.04
C THR A 64 3.75 -22.99 -12.94
N HIS A 65 3.97 -22.44 -11.74
CA HIS A 65 4.04 -20.99 -11.53
C HIS A 65 5.19 -20.35 -12.34
N HIS A 66 4.81 -19.51 -13.32
CA HIS A 66 5.71 -18.92 -14.32
C HIS A 66 6.77 -19.89 -14.87
N ARG A 67 6.37 -21.15 -15.11
CA ARG A 67 7.28 -22.21 -15.55
C ARG A 67 8.09 -21.80 -16.77
N LYS A 68 9.42 -21.97 -16.67
CA LYS A 68 10.36 -21.80 -17.80
C LYS A 68 10.46 -23.07 -18.62
N GLU A 69 10.82 -22.94 -19.90
CA GLU A 69 10.97 -24.08 -20.82
C GLU A 69 12.07 -25.06 -20.38
N ASP A 70 13.10 -24.57 -19.71
CA ASP A 70 14.25 -25.33 -19.22
C ASP A 70 14.04 -25.93 -17.82
N TYR A 71 12.90 -25.67 -17.18
CA TYR A 71 12.62 -26.19 -15.84
C TYR A 71 12.38 -27.71 -15.86
N VAL A 72 13.22 -28.44 -15.12
CA VAL A 72 13.16 -29.89 -14.98
C VAL A 72 12.33 -30.25 -13.75
N GLY A 73 11.06 -30.57 -13.97
CA GLY A 73 10.09 -31.01 -12.96
C GLY A 73 8.81 -31.51 -13.62
N PRO A 74 7.86 -32.11 -12.88
CA PRO A 74 6.55 -32.53 -13.41
C PRO A 74 5.83 -31.40 -14.16
N GLU A 75 5.00 -31.71 -15.16
CA GLU A 75 4.26 -30.69 -15.94
C GLU A 75 3.12 -30.02 -15.16
N LYS A 76 2.69 -30.65 -14.06
CA LYS A 76 1.54 -30.25 -13.25
C LYS A 76 1.95 -30.13 -11.79
N ASP A 77 1.23 -29.29 -11.06
CA ASP A 77 1.38 -29.19 -9.62
C ASP A 77 0.88 -30.47 -8.94
N ARG A 78 1.31 -30.67 -7.70
CA ARG A 78 0.88 -31.80 -6.86
C ARG A 78 0.78 -31.40 -5.40
N ILE A 79 -0.04 -32.13 -4.67
CA ILE A 79 -0.15 -32.09 -3.22
C ILE A 79 0.50 -33.36 -2.69
N ARG A 80 1.61 -33.22 -1.96
CA ARG A 80 2.27 -34.33 -1.28
C ARG A 80 1.82 -34.40 0.17
N ALA A 81 1.62 -35.61 0.67
CA ALA A 81 1.43 -35.88 2.10
C ALA A 81 2.76 -36.32 2.70
N TYR A 82 3.24 -35.57 3.68
CA TYR A 82 4.45 -35.85 4.44
C TYR A 82 4.08 -36.46 5.79
N VAL A 83 4.79 -37.52 6.17
CA VAL A 83 4.57 -38.32 7.36
C VAL A 83 5.87 -38.40 8.15
N ASP A 84 5.75 -38.25 9.46
CA ASP A 84 6.77 -38.59 10.44
C ASP A 84 6.52 -40.04 10.85
N SER A 85 7.25 -40.96 10.22
CA SER A 85 6.96 -42.39 10.31
C SER A 85 7.49 -43.05 11.58
N ASP A 86 8.45 -42.41 12.26
CA ASP A 86 9.08 -42.91 13.50
C ASP A 86 8.74 -42.07 14.75
N GLY A 87 8.05 -40.94 14.58
CA GLY A 87 7.56 -40.09 15.65
C GLY A 87 8.64 -39.19 16.26
N ASP A 88 9.75 -38.94 15.56
CA ASP A 88 10.85 -38.11 16.03
C ASP A 88 10.61 -36.60 15.86
N GLY A 89 9.50 -36.23 15.22
CA GLY A 89 9.10 -34.86 14.92
C GLY A 89 9.54 -34.37 13.53
N LYS A 90 10.18 -35.22 12.71
CA LYS A 90 10.65 -34.90 11.35
C LYS A 90 9.90 -35.73 10.31
N PHE A 91 9.60 -35.09 9.19
CA PHE A 91 8.99 -35.80 8.07
C PHE A 91 10.03 -36.61 7.31
N ASP A 92 9.91 -37.94 7.34
CA ASP A 92 10.86 -38.89 6.77
C ASP A 92 10.28 -39.73 5.62
N ALA A 93 8.96 -39.67 5.43
CA ALA A 93 8.25 -40.34 4.34
C ALA A 93 7.25 -39.39 3.65
N TRP A 94 7.02 -39.61 2.36
CA TRP A 94 6.01 -38.85 1.60
C TRP A 94 5.35 -39.67 0.50
N SER A 95 4.11 -39.31 0.18
CA SER A 95 3.32 -39.85 -0.93
C SER A 95 2.60 -38.73 -1.68
N ASN A 96 2.18 -39.00 -2.92
CA ASN A 96 1.28 -38.08 -3.62
C ASN A 96 -0.12 -38.26 -3.03
N PHE A 97 -0.70 -37.17 -2.51
CA PHE A 97 -2.10 -37.14 -2.07
C PHE A 97 -3.04 -36.81 -3.22
N TYR A 98 -2.64 -35.86 -4.08
CA TYR A 98 -3.37 -35.46 -5.27
C TYR A 98 -2.42 -34.81 -6.28
N GLU A 99 -2.69 -34.91 -7.58
CA GLU A 99 -1.84 -34.33 -8.63
C GLU A 99 -2.65 -33.93 -9.88
N GLY A 100 -2.02 -33.16 -10.77
CA GLY A 100 -2.60 -32.82 -12.07
C GLY A 100 -3.14 -31.39 -12.19
N THR A 101 -3.01 -30.58 -11.14
CA THR A 101 -3.48 -29.19 -11.11
C THR A 101 -2.50 -28.21 -11.76
N THR A 102 -2.94 -26.97 -11.95
CA THR A 102 -2.13 -25.89 -12.52
C THR A 102 -2.43 -24.62 -11.76
N TYR A 103 -1.38 -23.87 -11.40
CA TYR A 103 -1.47 -22.67 -10.58
C TYR A 103 -2.22 -22.92 -9.26
N THR A 104 -1.78 -23.94 -8.53
CA THR A 104 -2.35 -24.32 -7.22
C THR A 104 -1.81 -23.40 -6.13
N MET A 105 -2.69 -22.70 -5.41
CA MET A 105 -2.33 -21.58 -4.55
C MET A 105 -2.51 -21.86 -3.06
N SER A 106 -3.62 -22.47 -2.64
CA SER A 106 -3.96 -22.61 -1.22
C SER A 106 -4.59 -23.95 -0.89
N LEU A 107 -4.37 -24.40 0.35
CA LEU A 107 -5.03 -25.56 0.97
C LEU A 107 -5.71 -25.13 2.25
N ALA A 108 -6.86 -25.74 2.56
CA ALA A 108 -7.46 -25.67 3.89
C ALA A 108 -8.09 -27.02 4.24
N ALA A 109 -7.86 -27.48 5.47
CA ALA A 109 -8.57 -28.62 6.02
C ALA A 109 -9.92 -28.15 6.58
N ALA A 110 -11.00 -28.80 6.17
CA ALA A 110 -12.33 -28.56 6.70
C ALA A 110 -12.52 -29.30 8.04
N PRO A 111 -13.46 -28.84 8.90
CA PRO A 111 -13.79 -29.53 10.15
C PRO A 111 -14.21 -31.00 10.00
N ASP A 112 -14.73 -31.38 8.83
CA ASP A 112 -15.12 -32.76 8.50
C ASP A 112 -13.95 -33.65 8.04
N GLY A 113 -12.73 -33.11 7.99
CA GLY A 113 -11.52 -33.79 7.53
C GLY A 113 -11.29 -33.75 6.02
N SER A 114 -12.19 -33.14 5.23
CA SER A 114 -11.99 -32.93 3.80
C SER A 114 -10.92 -31.87 3.54
N ILE A 115 -10.27 -31.94 2.38
CA ILE A 115 -9.24 -30.97 1.99
C ILE A 115 -9.77 -30.10 0.85
N TYR A 116 -9.82 -28.79 1.06
CA TYR A 116 -10.19 -27.82 0.05
C TYR A 116 -8.94 -27.28 -0.61
N VAL A 117 -8.97 -27.22 -1.93
CA VAL A 117 -7.85 -26.79 -2.76
C VAL A 117 -8.31 -25.64 -3.63
N ALA A 118 -7.55 -24.54 -3.60
CA ALA A 118 -7.72 -23.43 -4.53
C ALA A 118 -6.60 -23.48 -5.58
N THR A 119 -7.00 -23.48 -6.84
CA THR A 119 -6.14 -23.06 -7.95
C THR A 119 -6.54 -21.66 -8.37
N ARG A 120 -5.78 -21.07 -9.30
CA ARG A 120 -6.16 -19.81 -9.93
C ARG A 120 -7.63 -19.79 -10.41
N MET A 121 -8.11 -20.91 -10.97
CA MET A 121 -9.37 -20.97 -11.73
C MET A 121 -10.52 -21.66 -11.00
N GLU A 122 -10.24 -22.42 -9.94
CA GLU A 122 -11.28 -23.23 -9.29
C GLU A 122 -10.93 -23.54 -7.84
N ILE A 123 -11.98 -23.75 -7.06
CA ILE A 123 -11.94 -24.34 -5.73
C ILE A 123 -12.67 -25.68 -5.81
N PHE A 124 -12.04 -26.72 -5.28
CA PHE A 124 -12.64 -28.04 -5.20
C PHE A 124 -12.28 -28.73 -3.88
N ARG A 125 -13.11 -29.70 -3.50
CA ARG A 125 -12.96 -30.51 -2.29
C ARG A 125 -12.46 -31.90 -2.63
N LEU A 126 -11.42 -32.33 -1.93
CA LEU A 126 -10.81 -33.65 -2.00
C LEU A 126 -11.15 -34.49 -0.77
N ARG A 127 -11.41 -35.79 -0.99
CA ARG A 127 -11.54 -36.80 0.06
C ARG A 127 -10.83 -38.09 -0.33
N ASP A 128 -10.26 -38.73 0.68
CA ASP A 128 -9.71 -40.09 0.64
C ASP A 128 -10.77 -41.03 1.26
N THR A 129 -11.65 -41.58 0.42
CA THR A 129 -12.84 -42.36 0.82
C THR A 129 -12.52 -43.83 1.05
N ASN A 130 -11.42 -44.31 0.48
CA ASN A 130 -10.95 -45.70 0.62
C ASN A 130 -9.83 -45.86 1.67
N ASN A 131 -9.36 -44.75 2.24
CA ASN A 131 -8.35 -44.64 3.28
C ASN A 131 -6.94 -45.13 2.86
N ASP A 132 -6.62 -45.10 1.56
CA ASP A 132 -5.31 -45.51 1.02
C ASP A 132 -4.25 -44.40 1.09
N GLY A 133 -4.65 -43.19 1.50
CA GLY A 133 -3.78 -42.04 1.65
C GLY A 133 -3.71 -41.15 0.40
N VAL A 134 -4.49 -41.44 -0.64
CA VAL A 134 -4.65 -40.67 -1.88
C VAL A 134 -6.11 -40.19 -1.96
N ALA A 135 -6.33 -38.96 -2.42
CA ALA A 135 -7.68 -38.48 -2.67
C ALA A 135 -8.27 -39.14 -3.92
N ASP A 136 -9.42 -39.79 -3.78
CA ASP A 136 -10.15 -40.48 -4.85
C ASP A 136 -11.50 -39.81 -5.19
N GLU A 137 -11.98 -38.88 -4.36
CA GLU A 137 -13.13 -38.03 -4.63
C GLU A 137 -12.69 -36.57 -4.86
N ASN A 138 -13.20 -35.95 -5.93
CA ASN A 138 -13.06 -34.53 -6.22
C ASN A 138 -14.45 -33.93 -6.49
N THR A 139 -14.88 -32.99 -5.63
CA THR A 139 -16.15 -32.25 -5.77
C THR A 139 -15.87 -30.77 -6.10
N PRO A 140 -16.33 -30.23 -7.24
CA PRO A 140 -16.23 -28.80 -7.53
C PRO A 140 -17.02 -27.95 -6.52
N ILE A 141 -16.45 -26.82 -6.09
CA ILE A 141 -17.06 -25.89 -5.13
C ILE A 141 -17.36 -24.55 -5.80
N ALA A 142 -16.37 -23.98 -6.48
CA ALA A 142 -16.53 -22.75 -7.25
C ALA A 142 -15.54 -22.72 -8.43
N HIS A 143 -15.91 -22.08 -9.53
CA HIS A 143 -15.01 -21.87 -10.66
C HIS A 143 -15.08 -20.43 -11.19
N LEU A 144 -13.93 -19.96 -11.67
CA LEU A 144 -13.72 -18.63 -12.21
C LEU A 144 -13.67 -18.69 -13.73
N GLU A 145 -14.56 -17.97 -14.39
CA GLU A 145 -14.56 -17.78 -15.84
C GLU A 145 -13.93 -16.44 -16.17
N THR A 146 -12.72 -16.42 -16.74
CA THR A 146 -12.03 -15.18 -17.11
C THR A 146 -10.94 -15.43 -18.16
N LYS A 147 -10.49 -14.36 -18.81
CA LYS A 147 -9.29 -14.36 -19.68
C LYS A 147 -8.01 -14.04 -18.91
N GLY A 148 -8.12 -13.49 -17.71
CA GLY A 148 -6.96 -13.24 -16.84
C GLY A 148 -6.18 -14.53 -16.63
N ASN A 149 -4.86 -14.46 -16.68
CA ASN A 149 -4.00 -15.65 -16.65
C ASN A 149 -2.79 -15.49 -15.71
N TYR A 150 -2.74 -14.42 -14.92
CA TYR A 150 -1.68 -14.23 -13.94
C TYR A 150 -1.82 -15.28 -12.81
N PRO A 151 -0.79 -16.11 -12.53
CA PRO A 151 -0.97 -17.37 -11.79
C PRO A 151 -1.60 -17.29 -10.39
N HIS A 152 -1.35 -16.21 -9.65
CA HIS A 152 -1.72 -16.10 -8.24
C HIS A 152 -2.63 -14.89 -7.95
N ASN A 153 -3.12 -14.22 -9.00
CA ASN A 153 -4.21 -13.22 -8.90
C ASN A 153 -5.52 -13.86 -9.38
N GLY A 154 -5.81 -15.03 -8.81
CA GLY A 154 -7.03 -15.81 -8.99
C GLY A 154 -7.58 -16.19 -7.62
N LEU A 155 -8.15 -17.40 -7.49
CA LEU A 155 -8.71 -17.86 -6.20
C LEU A 155 -7.60 -18.31 -5.23
N ALA A 156 -7.65 -17.83 -3.99
CA ALA A 156 -6.70 -18.13 -2.92
C ALA A 156 -7.30 -17.86 -1.53
N GLY A 157 -6.48 -17.97 -0.47
CA GLY A 157 -6.85 -17.51 0.88
C GLY A 157 -7.97 -18.29 1.54
N LEU A 158 -8.05 -19.61 1.34
CA LEU A 158 -9.11 -20.44 1.91
C LEU A 158 -9.12 -20.40 3.44
N THR A 159 -10.27 -20.16 4.04
CA THR A 159 -10.49 -20.34 5.48
C THR A 159 -11.94 -20.73 5.77
N PHE A 160 -12.18 -21.38 6.91
CA PHE A 160 -13.52 -21.75 7.35
C PHE A 160 -13.97 -20.83 8.48
N ALA A 161 -15.19 -20.32 8.36
CA ALA A 161 -15.84 -19.61 9.45
C ALA A 161 -16.25 -20.59 10.56
N PRO A 162 -16.52 -20.11 11.78
CA PRO A 162 -16.94 -20.95 12.90
C PRO A 162 -18.21 -21.79 12.65
N ASP A 163 -19.08 -21.33 11.76
CA ASP A 163 -20.30 -22.04 11.35
C ASP A 163 -20.04 -23.12 10.28
N GLY A 164 -18.80 -23.26 9.81
CA GLY A 164 -18.39 -24.21 8.77
C GLY A 164 -18.54 -23.67 7.34
N SER A 165 -18.98 -22.41 7.15
CA SER A 165 -19.00 -21.79 5.83
C SER A 165 -17.59 -21.51 5.30
N LEU A 166 -17.44 -21.49 3.97
CA LEU A 166 -16.17 -21.28 3.31
C LEU A 166 -15.99 -19.80 2.96
N ILE A 167 -14.85 -19.24 3.34
CA ILE A 167 -14.39 -17.92 2.95
C ILE A 167 -13.17 -18.05 2.05
N PHE A 168 -13.11 -17.26 0.98
CA PHE A 168 -11.98 -17.27 0.06
C PHE A 168 -11.81 -15.94 -0.67
N GLY A 169 -10.59 -15.70 -1.12
CA GLY A 169 -10.19 -14.50 -1.83
C GLY A 169 -10.12 -14.71 -3.33
N MET A 170 -10.24 -13.62 -4.07
CA MET A 170 -9.86 -13.52 -5.48
C MET A 170 -8.98 -12.28 -5.67
N GLY A 171 -7.81 -12.44 -6.26
CA GLY A 171 -6.96 -11.30 -6.63
C GLY A 171 -7.52 -10.46 -7.79
N GLU A 172 -6.85 -9.36 -8.09
CA GLU A 172 -7.32 -8.32 -9.03
C GLU A 172 -7.55 -8.77 -10.48
N ASN A 173 -7.07 -9.96 -10.86
CA ASN A 173 -7.35 -10.63 -12.12
C ASN A 173 -7.02 -9.80 -13.38
N LEU A 174 -5.97 -8.98 -13.33
CA LEU A 174 -5.59 -8.02 -14.37
C LEU A 174 -6.72 -7.05 -14.77
N GLY A 175 -7.69 -6.85 -13.89
CA GLY A 175 -8.94 -6.14 -14.16
C GLY A 175 -9.79 -6.73 -15.28
N GLU A 176 -9.50 -7.95 -15.75
CA GLU A 176 -10.25 -8.60 -16.81
C GLU A 176 -11.67 -8.92 -16.33
N PRO A 177 -12.68 -8.84 -17.22
CA PRO A 177 -14.02 -9.32 -16.92
C PRO A 177 -13.98 -10.77 -16.44
N PHE A 178 -14.81 -11.05 -15.44
CA PHE A 178 -14.92 -12.39 -14.88
C PHE A 178 -16.36 -12.74 -14.50
N ALA A 179 -16.58 -14.03 -14.32
CA ALA A 179 -17.67 -14.54 -13.53
C ALA A 179 -17.21 -15.65 -12.60
N LEU A 180 -17.53 -15.52 -11.32
CA LEU A 180 -17.34 -16.55 -10.31
C LEU A 180 -18.66 -17.31 -10.16
N VAL A 181 -18.60 -18.63 -10.25
CA VAL A 181 -19.78 -19.49 -10.27
C VAL A 181 -19.68 -20.49 -9.13
N GLY A 182 -20.68 -20.51 -8.26
CA GLY A 182 -20.82 -21.49 -7.17
C GLY A 182 -21.43 -22.81 -7.65
N SER A 183 -21.40 -23.83 -6.80
CA SER A 183 -21.88 -25.18 -7.13
C SER A 183 -23.38 -25.27 -7.43
N ASP A 184 -24.18 -24.33 -6.91
CA ASP A 184 -25.62 -24.20 -7.15
C ASP A 184 -25.94 -23.36 -8.41
N GLY A 185 -24.92 -22.91 -9.14
CA GLY A 185 -25.05 -22.06 -10.32
C GLY A 185 -25.18 -20.57 -10.00
N THR A 186 -25.12 -20.15 -8.72
CA THR A 186 -25.03 -18.74 -8.35
C THR A 186 -23.85 -18.10 -9.05
N ARG A 187 -24.08 -16.98 -9.73
CA ARG A 187 -23.08 -16.30 -10.57
C ARG A 187 -22.88 -14.87 -10.12
N ILE A 188 -21.64 -14.51 -9.85
CA ILE A 188 -21.21 -13.14 -9.56
C ILE A 188 -20.26 -12.70 -10.66
N SER A 189 -20.61 -11.64 -11.38
CA SER A 189 -19.76 -11.10 -12.45
C SER A 189 -19.14 -9.77 -12.03
N GLY A 190 -17.98 -9.47 -12.61
CA GLY A 190 -17.22 -8.26 -12.30
C GLY A 190 -16.16 -7.95 -13.35
N GLY A 191 -15.37 -6.90 -13.11
CA GLY A 191 -14.28 -6.45 -13.98
C GLY A 191 -13.71 -5.10 -13.56
N GLY A 192 -12.41 -5.09 -13.24
CA GLY A 192 -11.68 -3.85 -12.95
C GLY A 192 -11.86 -3.27 -11.54
N GLU A 193 -12.76 -3.77 -10.71
CA GLU A 193 -12.89 -3.36 -9.29
C GLU A 193 -11.72 -3.83 -8.40
N GLY A 194 -10.80 -4.62 -8.93
CA GLY A 194 -9.69 -5.22 -8.16
C GLY A 194 -10.08 -6.57 -7.55
N GLY A 195 -9.37 -6.95 -6.49
CA GLY A 195 -9.63 -8.19 -5.75
C GLY A 195 -10.82 -8.07 -4.81
N CYS A 196 -11.37 -9.23 -4.43
CA CYS A 196 -12.55 -9.36 -3.59
C CYS A 196 -12.42 -10.54 -2.62
N VAL A 197 -13.22 -10.52 -1.55
CA VAL A 197 -13.40 -11.66 -0.64
C VAL A 197 -14.84 -12.16 -0.76
N TYR A 198 -15.00 -13.48 -0.80
CA TYR A 198 -16.25 -14.18 -1.02
C TYR A 198 -16.55 -15.15 0.12
N HIS A 199 -17.83 -15.45 0.26
CA HIS A 199 -18.39 -16.45 1.16
C HIS A 199 -19.24 -17.42 0.34
N SER A 200 -19.18 -18.71 0.67
CA SER A 200 -20.16 -19.73 0.26
C SER A 200 -20.43 -20.67 1.43
N GLU A 201 -21.51 -21.46 1.32
CA GLU A 201 -21.63 -22.68 2.14
C GLU A 201 -20.46 -23.63 1.82
N ALA A 202 -20.20 -24.61 2.69
CA ALA A 202 -19.12 -25.58 2.49
C ALA A 202 -19.24 -26.38 1.18
N ASP A 203 -20.46 -26.54 0.65
CA ASP A 203 -20.72 -27.23 -0.62
C ASP A 203 -20.57 -26.32 -1.86
N GLY A 204 -20.29 -25.02 -1.66
CA GLY A 204 -20.16 -24.03 -2.74
C GLY A 204 -21.45 -23.30 -3.11
N SER A 205 -22.57 -23.60 -2.45
CA SER A 205 -23.85 -22.91 -2.67
C SER A 205 -23.90 -21.55 -1.97
N LYS A 206 -24.90 -20.74 -2.34
CA LYS A 206 -25.13 -19.39 -1.79
C LYS A 206 -23.90 -18.48 -1.82
N LEU A 207 -23.18 -18.55 -2.93
CA LEU A 207 -22.02 -17.70 -3.17
C LEU A 207 -22.41 -16.21 -3.07
N ARG A 208 -21.66 -15.44 -2.29
CA ARG A 208 -21.84 -13.99 -2.16
C ARG A 208 -20.49 -13.29 -1.97
N LYS A 209 -20.38 -12.05 -2.46
CA LYS A 209 -19.25 -11.16 -2.15
C LYS A 209 -19.45 -10.56 -0.77
N ILE A 210 -18.39 -10.55 0.06
CA ILE A 210 -18.42 -9.97 1.41
C ILE A 210 -17.57 -8.71 1.52
N ALA A 211 -16.50 -8.60 0.74
CA ALA A 211 -15.65 -7.41 0.70
C ALA A 211 -15.06 -7.18 -0.70
N THR A 212 -14.69 -5.93 -0.98
CA THR A 212 -14.05 -5.47 -2.22
C THR A 212 -12.90 -4.51 -1.91
N GLY A 213 -12.13 -4.13 -2.92
CA GLY A 213 -11.09 -3.11 -2.74
C GLY A 213 -9.79 -3.64 -2.14
N VAL A 214 -9.59 -4.96 -2.23
CA VAL A 214 -8.31 -5.64 -1.97
C VAL A 214 -7.53 -5.81 -3.27
N TRP A 215 -6.21 -5.99 -3.22
CA TRP A 215 -5.41 -6.23 -4.42
C TRP A 215 -5.26 -7.72 -4.69
N ASN A 216 -4.71 -8.47 -3.72
CA ASN A 216 -4.62 -9.91 -3.73
C ASN A 216 -4.69 -10.48 -2.29
N PRO A 217 -5.89 -10.89 -1.83
CA PRO A 217 -6.09 -11.46 -0.50
C PRO A 217 -5.53 -12.90 -0.44
N PHE A 218 -4.31 -13.05 0.07
CA PHE A 218 -3.54 -14.30 -0.08
C PHE A 218 -3.76 -15.31 1.05
N GLY A 219 -3.90 -14.83 2.28
CA GLY A 219 -4.07 -15.65 3.48
C GLY A 219 -5.10 -15.06 4.42
N MET A 220 -5.91 -15.92 5.05
CA MET A 220 -6.98 -15.51 5.96
C MET A 220 -7.10 -16.44 7.17
N CYS A 221 -7.50 -15.89 8.31
CA CYS A 221 -7.84 -16.65 9.50
C CYS A 221 -8.91 -15.96 10.34
N PHE A 222 -9.67 -16.76 11.09
CA PHE A 222 -10.50 -16.25 12.18
C PHE A 222 -9.74 -16.28 13.51
N ASP A 223 -10.02 -15.29 14.36
CA ASP A 223 -9.65 -15.36 15.77
C ASP A 223 -10.79 -15.97 16.62
N PRO A 224 -10.56 -16.24 17.93
CA PRO A 224 -11.60 -16.77 18.82
C PRO A 224 -12.79 -15.84 19.09
N GLN A 225 -12.75 -14.58 18.65
CA GLN A 225 -13.88 -13.65 18.69
C GLN A 225 -14.59 -13.54 17.32
N GLU A 226 -14.25 -14.42 16.39
CA GLU A 226 -14.81 -14.49 15.04
C GLU A 226 -14.56 -13.22 14.22
N ARG A 227 -13.41 -12.57 14.43
CA ARG A 227 -12.89 -11.54 13.52
C ARG A 227 -12.15 -12.23 12.39
N LEU A 228 -12.50 -11.89 11.15
CA LEU A 228 -11.83 -12.40 9.96
C LEU A 228 -10.64 -11.50 9.63
N PHE A 229 -9.42 -12.01 9.74
CA PHE A 229 -8.22 -11.32 9.31
C PHE A 229 -7.79 -11.78 7.93
N CYS A 230 -7.30 -10.84 7.12
CA CYS A 230 -6.77 -11.08 5.79
C CYS A 230 -5.44 -10.36 5.62
N VAL A 231 -4.47 -11.03 4.99
CA VAL A 231 -3.28 -10.36 4.45
C VAL A 231 -3.46 -10.11 2.96
N ASP A 232 -3.24 -8.87 2.57
CA ASP A 232 -3.43 -8.37 1.21
C ASP A 232 -2.10 -7.82 0.69
N ASN A 233 -1.67 -8.31 -0.47
CA ASN A 233 -0.43 -7.85 -1.11
C ASN A 233 -0.64 -6.44 -1.71
N ASP A 234 0.42 -5.67 -1.93
CA ASP A 234 0.30 -4.29 -2.43
C ASP A 234 0.48 -4.18 -3.96
N PRO A 235 -0.10 -3.14 -4.58
CA PRO A 235 -0.08 -2.91 -6.03
C PRO A 235 1.26 -2.53 -6.69
N ASP A 236 2.40 -2.88 -6.11
CA ASP A 236 3.75 -2.46 -6.55
C ASP A 236 3.99 -0.93 -6.48
N GLY A 237 3.07 -0.15 -5.90
CA GLY A 237 3.10 1.32 -5.92
C GLY A 237 2.54 2.01 -4.67
N ARG A 238 2.03 1.25 -3.70
CA ARG A 238 1.43 1.75 -2.46
C ARG A 238 1.74 0.84 -1.27
N PRO A 239 3.02 0.68 -0.90
CA PRO A 239 3.35 0.04 0.37
C PRO A 239 2.72 0.81 1.55
N PRO A 240 2.54 0.16 2.71
CA PRO A 240 2.81 -1.26 2.95
C PRO A 240 1.72 -2.17 2.34
N CYS A 241 2.03 -3.47 2.21
CA CYS A 241 1.01 -4.52 2.17
C CYS A 241 0.11 -4.41 3.43
N ARG A 242 -1.07 -5.01 3.42
CA ARG A 242 -2.10 -4.73 4.43
C ARG A 242 -2.48 -5.96 5.23
N LEU A 243 -2.57 -5.79 6.55
CA LEU A 243 -3.35 -6.65 7.43
C LEU A 243 -4.71 -5.99 7.61
N LEU A 244 -5.77 -6.67 7.17
CA LEU A 244 -7.15 -6.19 7.18
C LEU A 244 -7.98 -7.01 8.15
N GLU A 245 -8.89 -6.35 8.89
CA GLU A 245 -10.07 -7.01 9.46
C GLU A 245 -11.19 -6.90 8.42
N ILE A 246 -11.60 -8.04 7.85
CA ILE A 246 -12.63 -8.14 6.83
C ILE A 246 -14.01 -8.13 7.48
N VAL A 247 -14.86 -7.18 7.05
CA VAL A 247 -16.25 -7.07 7.49
C VAL A 247 -17.23 -7.12 6.33
N ASP A 248 -18.48 -7.47 6.63
CA ASP A 248 -19.55 -7.59 5.64
C ASP A 248 -19.75 -6.23 4.92
N THR A 249 -19.88 -6.31 3.61
CA THR A 249 -20.00 -5.18 2.68
C THR A 249 -18.84 -4.19 2.66
N GLY A 250 -17.66 -4.56 3.18
CA GLY A 250 -16.50 -3.67 3.28
C GLY A 250 -15.88 -3.30 1.93
N ASP A 251 -15.55 -2.02 1.73
CA ASP A 251 -14.74 -1.51 0.62
C ASP A 251 -13.38 -1.02 1.13
N TYR A 252 -12.29 -1.68 0.72
CA TYR A 252 -10.92 -1.33 1.10
C TYR A 252 -10.20 -0.46 0.04
N GLY A 253 -10.93 0.03 -0.96
CA GLY A 253 -10.56 1.18 -1.77
C GLY A 253 -9.75 0.94 -3.05
N TYR A 254 -9.05 -0.20 -3.19
CA TYR A 254 -8.27 -0.47 -4.39
C TYR A 254 -9.16 -0.76 -5.60
N GLN A 255 -8.77 -0.30 -6.80
CA GLN A 255 -9.48 -0.65 -8.03
C GLN A 255 -8.55 -0.69 -9.25
N PHE A 256 -8.42 -1.85 -9.87
CA PHE A 256 -7.51 -2.06 -11.01
C PHE A 256 -7.87 -1.21 -12.24
N ARG A 257 -9.15 -0.91 -12.46
CA ARG A 257 -9.64 -0.12 -13.59
C ARG A 257 -9.02 1.27 -13.66
N TYR A 258 -8.48 1.77 -12.55
CA TYR A 258 -7.81 3.07 -12.47
C TYR A 258 -6.28 2.96 -12.48
N GLY A 259 -5.76 1.76 -12.65
CA GLY A 259 -4.35 1.46 -12.76
C GLY A 259 -3.91 0.50 -11.69
N ARG A 260 -2.87 -0.28 -12.01
CA ARG A 260 -2.36 -1.28 -11.10
C ARG A 260 -1.71 -0.68 -9.85
N SER A 261 -1.25 0.57 -9.85
CA SER A 261 -0.33 1.12 -8.82
C SER A 261 -0.95 1.60 -7.50
N GLY A 262 -2.28 1.68 -7.37
CA GLY A 262 -2.93 2.12 -6.12
C GLY A 262 -2.87 3.64 -5.82
N VAL A 263 -2.24 4.45 -6.69
CA VAL A 263 -2.02 5.90 -6.43
C VAL A 263 -3.01 6.82 -7.15
N HIS A 264 -3.94 6.26 -7.93
CA HIS A 264 -4.91 7.06 -8.67
C HIS A 264 -5.87 7.79 -7.72
N PRO A 265 -6.32 9.05 -7.99
CA PRO A 265 -7.22 9.78 -7.10
C PRO A 265 -8.59 9.13 -6.83
N LEU A 266 -8.99 8.15 -7.64
CA LEU A 266 -10.21 7.34 -7.47
C LEU A 266 -9.98 6.02 -6.72
N GLN A 267 -8.76 5.76 -6.28
CA GLN A 267 -8.38 4.61 -5.46
C GLN A 267 -8.03 5.08 -4.04
N ALA A 268 -8.26 4.20 -3.07
CA ALA A 268 -7.78 4.33 -1.71
C ALA A 268 -7.03 3.06 -1.30
N TRP A 269 -6.17 3.19 -0.30
CA TRP A 269 -5.40 2.08 0.25
C TRP A 269 -5.57 1.95 1.77
N ASP A 270 -5.83 3.08 2.44
CA ASP A 270 -5.98 3.18 3.89
C ASP A 270 -7.03 4.25 4.26
N ALA A 271 -8.26 4.09 3.74
CA ALA A 271 -9.41 4.96 3.99
C ALA A 271 -9.29 6.43 3.53
N GLU A 272 -8.47 6.75 2.52
CA GLU A 272 -8.33 8.14 2.05
C GLU A 272 -9.61 8.69 1.39
N LEU A 273 -10.42 7.81 0.80
CA LEU A 273 -11.68 8.15 0.16
C LEU A 273 -12.87 7.86 1.09
N PRO A 274 -13.92 8.72 1.07
CA PRO A 274 -15.16 8.45 1.80
C PRO A 274 -15.69 7.04 1.50
N GLY A 275 -16.16 6.36 2.54
CA GLY A 275 -16.75 5.04 2.41
C GLY A 275 -15.75 3.88 2.29
N THR A 276 -14.44 4.14 2.28
CA THR A 276 -13.42 3.09 2.29
C THR A 276 -12.90 2.83 3.71
N LEU A 277 -12.50 1.58 3.99
CA LEU A 277 -12.04 1.14 5.31
C LEU A 277 -10.50 1.09 5.41
N PRO A 278 -9.93 1.41 6.58
CA PRO A 278 -8.50 1.39 6.79
C PRO A 278 -7.97 -0.02 7.08
N MET A 279 -6.66 -0.20 6.96
CA MET A 279 -6.00 -1.42 7.42
C MET A 279 -5.88 -1.46 8.95
N ALA A 280 -5.85 -2.66 9.53
CA ALA A 280 -5.56 -2.85 10.95
C ALA A 280 -4.07 -2.59 11.24
N ALA A 281 -3.19 -2.99 10.31
CA ALA A 281 -1.78 -2.65 10.31
C ALA A 281 -1.19 -2.81 8.90
N GLY A 282 -0.05 -2.15 8.64
CA GLY A 282 0.79 -2.47 7.49
C GLY A 282 1.61 -3.72 7.76
N THR A 283 1.86 -4.52 6.73
CA THR A 283 2.73 -5.71 6.77
C THR A 283 3.99 -5.54 5.94
N GLY A 284 4.93 -6.48 6.12
CA GLY A 284 6.02 -6.67 5.17
C GLY A 284 5.55 -7.06 3.77
N GLU A 285 6.48 -7.08 2.81
CA GLU A 285 6.18 -7.35 1.40
C GLU A 285 5.75 -8.81 1.15
N ALA A 286 4.84 -8.97 0.19
CA ALA A 286 4.22 -10.23 -0.23
C ALA A 286 3.83 -11.14 0.95
N PRO A 287 2.92 -10.68 1.84
CA PRO A 287 2.47 -11.53 2.91
C PRO A 287 1.66 -12.71 2.36
N CYS A 288 1.98 -13.94 2.77
CA CYS A 288 1.35 -15.14 2.20
C CYS A 288 0.38 -15.82 3.17
N ALA A 289 0.62 -15.73 4.47
CA ALA A 289 -0.20 -16.40 5.48
C ALA A 289 -0.42 -15.51 6.69
N VAL A 290 -1.56 -15.70 7.36
CA VAL A 290 -1.88 -15.14 8.67
C VAL A 290 -2.52 -16.21 9.53
N LEU A 291 -2.09 -16.32 10.78
CA LEU A 291 -2.66 -17.22 11.78
C LEU A 291 -2.90 -16.50 13.09
N TYR A 292 -3.91 -16.96 13.84
CA TYR A 292 -4.07 -16.60 15.24
C TYR A 292 -3.00 -17.28 16.11
N ASP A 293 -2.36 -16.51 16.99
CA ASP A 293 -1.33 -16.98 17.93
C ASP A 293 -1.57 -16.35 19.31
N HIS A 294 -2.31 -17.04 20.17
CA HIS A 294 -2.44 -16.76 21.61
C HIS A 294 -2.71 -15.28 21.97
N GLY A 295 -3.66 -14.63 21.29
CA GLY A 295 -4.01 -13.21 21.47
C GLY A 295 -3.29 -12.26 20.52
N THR A 296 -2.44 -12.78 19.65
CA THR A 296 -1.73 -12.06 18.59
C THR A 296 -2.01 -12.72 17.22
N LEU A 297 -1.47 -12.16 16.15
CA LEU A 297 -1.44 -12.80 14.83
C LEU A 297 0.00 -13.02 14.38
N LEU A 298 0.28 -14.16 13.75
CA LEU A 298 1.54 -14.41 13.05
C LEU A 298 1.33 -14.26 11.54
N VAL A 299 2.22 -13.55 10.87
CA VAL A 299 2.18 -13.29 9.43
C VAL A 299 3.52 -13.64 8.81
N THR A 300 3.51 -14.36 7.69
CA THR A 300 4.72 -14.57 6.88
C THR A 300 4.90 -13.41 5.92
N SER A 301 6.14 -12.90 5.78
CA SER A 301 6.50 -11.92 4.76
C SER A 301 7.59 -12.50 3.86
N TRP A 302 7.19 -12.83 2.64
CA TRP A 302 8.05 -13.47 1.65
C TRP A 302 9.15 -12.51 1.16
N GLY A 303 8.82 -11.25 0.93
CA GLY A 303 9.76 -10.23 0.44
C GLY A 303 10.84 -9.85 1.44
N ASP A 304 10.44 -9.75 2.70
CA ASP A 304 11.28 -9.21 3.76
C ASP A 304 12.00 -10.28 4.59
N HIS A 305 11.95 -11.54 4.16
CA HIS A 305 12.69 -12.63 4.78
C HIS A 305 12.36 -12.82 6.26
N ARG A 306 11.08 -12.71 6.64
CA ARG A 306 10.72 -12.74 8.06
C ARG A 306 9.33 -13.27 8.35
N ILE A 307 9.14 -13.66 9.60
CA ILE A 307 7.85 -13.90 10.22
C ILE A 307 7.59 -12.76 11.21
N GLU A 308 6.40 -12.18 11.12
CA GLU A 308 5.96 -11.01 11.88
C GLU A 308 4.88 -11.42 12.89
N ARG A 309 4.86 -10.78 14.05
CA ARG A 309 3.84 -10.91 15.08
C ARG A 309 3.11 -9.59 15.25
N TYR A 310 1.78 -9.62 15.25
CA TYR A 310 0.91 -8.46 15.45
C TYR A 310 0.19 -8.55 16.79
N THR A 311 0.53 -7.66 17.71
CA THR A 311 -0.24 -7.48 18.94
C THR A 311 -1.44 -6.60 18.65
N LEU A 312 -2.65 -7.11 18.93
CA LEU A 312 -3.89 -6.42 18.63
C LEU A 312 -4.30 -5.48 19.77
N GLU A 313 -4.89 -4.34 19.41
CA GLU A 313 -5.49 -3.38 20.34
C GLU A 313 -6.78 -2.83 19.79
N HIS A 314 -7.72 -2.47 20.68
CA HIS A 314 -8.97 -1.85 20.28
C HIS A 314 -8.76 -0.51 19.57
N ARG A 315 -9.52 -0.31 18.50
CA ARG A 315 -9.68 0.94 17.79
C ARG A 315 -11.14 1.09 17.41
N GLY A 316 -11.96 1.49 18.39
CA GLY A 316 -13.41 1.60 18.17
C GLY A 316 -14.03 0.24 17.84
N ALA A 317 -14.79 0.14 16.74
CA ALA A 317 -15.44 -1.07 16.25
C ALA A 317 -14.52 -1.98 15.41
N THR A 318 -13.21 -1.77 15.46
CA THR A 318 -12.18 -2.60 14.84
C THR A 318 -10.94 -2.66 15.75
N VAL A 319 -9.84 -3.19 15.23
CA VAL A 319 -8.54 -3.23 15.89
C VAL A 319 -7.42 -2.59 15.10
N ARG A 320 -6.36 -2.26 15.83
CA ARG A 320 -5.05 -1.92 15.30
C ARG A 320 -4.04 -3.00 15.68
N GLY A 321 -3.14 -3.34 14.76
CA GLY A 321 -2.00 -4.22 15.02
C GLY A 321 -0.71 -3.44 15.26
N ARG A 322 0.11 -3.92 16.21
CA ARG A 322 1.53 -3.54 16.34
C ARG A 322 2.43 -4.68 15.97
N MET A 323 3.25 -4.47 14.94
CA MET A 323 4.17 -5.47 14.40
C MET A 323 5.46 -5.57 15.23
N SER A 324 5.94 -6.80 15.43
CA SER A 324 7.31 -7.12 15.87
C SER A 324 7.82 -8.36 15.12
N PRO A 325 9.08 -8.39 14.66
CA PRO A 325 9.63 -9.57 13.98
C PRO A 325 9.86 -10.73 14.96
N VAL A 326 9.57 -11.95 14.53
CA VAL A 326 9.76 -13.21 15.30
C VAL A 326 10.92 -14.04 14.76
N VAL A 327 11.00 -14.16 13.44
CA VAL A 327 12.09 -14.87 12.74
C VAL A 327 12.60 -13.96 11.63
N VAL A 328 13.91 -13.85 11.48
CA VAL A 328 14.55 -13.11 10.38
C VAL A 328 15.59 -14.01 9.74
N GLY A 329 15.49 -14.21 8.42
CA GLY A 329 16.46 -14.97 7.64
C GLY A 329 17.29 -14.10 6.71
N ASP A 330 18.13 -14.77 5.93
CA ASP A 330 18.92 -14.16 4.87
C ASP A 330 18.10 -14.02 3.57
N GLU A 331 18.77 -13.63 2.48
CA GLU A 331 18.14 -13.46 1.17
C GLU A 331 17.47 -14.74 0.62
N ASN A 332 17.88 -15.90 1.15
CA ASN A 332 17.36 -17.19 0.75
C ASN A 332 16.25 -17.67 1.68
N PHE A 333 15.77 -16.89 2.65
CA PHE A 333 14.65 -17.25 3.50
C PHE A 333 13.39 -16.52 3.01
N ARG A 334 12.41 -17.27 2.50
CA ARG A 334 11.22 -16.75 1.81
C ARG A 334 9.96 -17.45 2.35
N PRO A 335 9.57 -17.17 3.61
CA PRO A 335 8.46 -17.87 4.25
C PRO A 335 7.14 -17.58 3.52
N SER A 336 6.36 -18.63 3.25
CA SER A 336 5.10 -18.57 2.50
C SER A 336 3.93 -19.12 3.33
N GLY A 337 3.27 -20.20 2.92
CA GLY A 337 2.12 -20.77 3.64
C GLY A 337 2.50 -21.23 5.05
N MET A 338 1.60 -21.08 6.02
CA MET A 338 1.81 -21.42 7.42
C MET A 338 0.57 -22.06 8.02
N VAL A 339 0.74 -23.03 8.92
CA VAL A 339 -0.35 -23.73 9.62
C VAL A 339 0.09 -24.15 11.03
N GLU A 340 -0.84 -24.19 11.98
CA GLU A 340 -0.61 -24.83 13.28
C GLU A 340 -0.74 -26.36 13.14
N GLY A 341 0.23 -27.09 13.67
CA GLY A 341 0.24 -28.55 13.70
C GLY A 341 -0.51 -29.13 14.91
N PRO A 342 -0.81 -30.44 14.89
CA PRO A 342 -1.50 -31.12 15.99
C PRO A 342 -0.70 -31.15 17.31
N ASP A 343 0.60 -30.84 17.25
CA ASP A 343 1.50 -30.71 18.40
C ASP A 343 1.57 -29.28 18.98
N GLY A 344 0.81 -28.33 18.41
CA GLY A 344 0.81 -26.92 18.79
C GLY A 344 2.03 -26.13 18.32
N ALA A 345 2.86 -26.69 17.43
CA ALA A 345 3.91 -25.96 16.73
C ALA A 345 3.40 -25.35 15.43
N TYR A 346 4.05 -24.31 14.94
CA TYR A 346 3.74 -23.72 13.64
C TYR A 346 4.65 -24.32 12.57
N TYR A 347 4.05 -24.81 11.50
CA TYR A 347 4.76 -25.30 10.32
C TYR A 347 4.62 -24.27 9.23
N PHE A 348 5.69 -24.01 8.48
CA PHE A 348 5.61 -23.10 7.33
C PHE A 348 6.49 -23.54 6.17
N ALA A 349 5.99 -23.26 4.97
CA ALA A 349 6.70 -23.42 3.74
C ALA A 349 7.68 -22.26 3.52
N ASP A 350 8.77 -22.56 2.85
CA ASP A 350 9.78 -21.58 2.50
C ASP A 350 10.22 -21.81 1.06
N TRP A 351 9.99 -20.78 0.26
CA TRP A 351 10.22 -20.75 -1.17
C TRP A 351 11.71 -20.70 -1.53
N VAL A 352 12.57 -20.32 -0.59
CA VAL A 352 14.04 -20.21 -0.71
C VAL A 352 14.53 -19.12 -1.66
N ASP A 353 14.13 -19.11 -2.92
CA ASP A 353 14.79 -18.31 -3.96
C ASP A 353 13.98 -17.03 -4.28
N ARG A 354 14.62 -15.89 -4.54
CA ARG A 354 13.87 -14.69 -5.01
C ARG A 354 13.20 -14.92 -6.37
N SER A 355 13.68 -15.90 -7.15
CA SER A 355 13.13 -16.25 -8.45
C SER A 355 11.62 -16.45 -8.36
N TYR A 356 10.91 -15.58 -9.08
CA TYR A 356 9.46 -15.63 -9.21
C TYR A 356 8.99 -16.88 -9.97
N PRO A 357 9.64 -17.29 -11.08
CA PRO A 357 9.43 -18.60 -11.69
C PRO A 357 9.82 -19.76 -10.78
N VAL A 358 9.12 -20.91 -10.93
CA VAL A 358 9.53 -22.17 -10.31
C VAL A 358 11.01 -22.49 -10.60
N HIS A 359 11.72 -22.83 -9.53
CA HIS A 359 13.17 -23.09 -9.54
C HIS A 359 13.51 -24.45 -8.90
N GLY A 360 12.51 -25.17 -8.38
CA GLY A 360 12.66 -26.52 -7.86
C GLY A 360 13.35 -26.64 -6.51
N LYS A 361 13.61 -25.54 -5.79
CA LYS A 361 14.13 -25.54 -4.41
C LYS A 361 12.99 -25.32 -3.43
N GLY A 362 13.15 -25.70 -2.17
CA GLY A 362 12.14 -25.49 -1.15
C GLY A 362 12.58 -25.98 0.21
N ARG A 363 11.96 -25.46 1.27
CA ARG A 363 12.14 -25.94 2.65
C ARG A 363 10.81 -25.96 3.40
N ILE A 364 10.71 -26.80 4.42
CA ILE A 364 9.68 -26.70 5.46
C ILE A 364 10.38 -26.50 6.80
N TRP A 365 9.82 -25.60 7.59
CA TRP A 365 10.28 -25.27 8.92
C TRP A 365 9.22 -25.58 9.96
N LYS A 366 9.69 -25.89 11.18
CA LYS A 366 8.89 -26.02 12.39
C LYS A 366 9.33 -24.97 13.39
N LEU A 367 8.42 -24.09 13.77
CA LEU A 367 8.58 -23.06 14.81
C LEU A 367 7.82 -23.49 16.05
N SER A 368 8.54 -23.81 17.13
CA SER A 368 7.96 -24.38 18.36
C SER A 368 8.33 -23.58 19.60
N TRP A 369 7.53 -23.72 20.65
CA TRP A 369 7.78 -23.12 21.96
C TRP A 369 8.70 -23.99 22.81
N LYS A 370 9.82 -23.44 23.32
CA LYS A 370 10.80 -24.18 24.13
C LYS A 370 10.21 -24.75 25.42
N ASN A 371 9.28 -24.01 26.03
CA ASN A 371 8.66 -24.35 27.32
C ASN A 371 7.11 -24.44 27.22
N GLY A 372 6.61 -24.81 26.04
CA GLY A 372 5.19 -24.80 25.72
C GLY A 372 4.63 -23.41 25.38
N PRO A 373 3.49 -23.34 24.68
CA PRO A 373 2.88 -22.07 24.29
C PRO A 373 2.49 -21.22 25.50
N PRO A 374 2.46 -19.88 25.35
CA PRO A 374 1.85 -19.02 26.34
C PRO A 374 0.37 -19.37 26.50
N LYS A 375 -0.20 -19.01 27.65
CA LYS A 375 -1.64 -19.16 27.86
C LYS A 375 -2.37 -18.29 26.82
N ASP A 376 -3.34 -18.89 26.14
CA ASP A 376 -4.21 -18.17 25.23
C ASP A 376 -4.96 -17.02 25.95
N ALA A 377 -4.92 -15.84 25.33
CA ALA A 377 -5.46 -14.61 25.87
C ALA A 377 -6.06 -13.75 24.73
N PRO A 378 -7.18 -14.19 24.13
CA PRO A 378 -7.81 -13.45 23.05
C PRO A 378 -8.23 -12.05 23.52
N LEU A 379 -8.04 -11.07 22.65
CA LEU A 379 -8.60 -9.74 22.86
C LEU A 379 -10.12 -9.83 22.68
N LEU A 380 -10.88 -9.74 23.77
CA LEU A 380 -12.35 -9.77 23.76
C LEU A 380 -12.91 -8.60 22.97
N LEU A 381 -14.05 -8.78 22.29
CA LEU A 381 -14.71 -7.68 21.56
C LEU A 381 -14.96 -6.46 22.47
N SER A 382 -14.61 -5.28 21.97
CA SER A 382 -15.07 -4.01 22.54
C SER A 382 -16.59 -3.87 22.42
N ASP A 383 -17.17 -2.91 23.13
CA ASP A 383 -18.60 -2.64 23.02
C ASP A 383 -18.98 -2.10 21.63
N ALA A 384 -18.10 -1.32 20.99
CA ALA A 384 -18.30 -0.84 19.63
C ALA A 384 -18.26 -1.97 18.58
N GLU A 385 -17.38 -2.96 18.74
CA GLU A 385 -17.36 -4.16 17.87
C GLU A 385 -18.66 -4.97 17.99
N LYS A 386 -19.17 -5.14 19.23
CA LYS A 386 -20.46 -5.83 19.47
C LYS A 386 -21.61 -5.07 18.82
N GLU A 387 -21.62 -3.75 18.96
CA GLU A 387 -22.64 -2.88 18.35
C GLU A 387 -22.61 -2.96 16.82
N ALA A 388 -21.44 -2.87 16.19
CA ALA A 388 -21.29 -2.98 14.74
C ALA A 388 -21.83 -4.33 14.20
N ARG A 389 -21.55 -5.43 14.92
CA ARG A 389 -22.09 -6.77 14.58
C ARG A 389 -23.61 -6.83 14.73
N SER A 390 -24.16 -6.22 15.78
CA SER A 390 -25.61 -6.11 15.96
C SER A 390 -26.24 -5.35 14.79
N LEU A 391 -25.69 -4.19 14.43
CA LEU A 391 -26.16 -3.33 13.34
C LEU A 391 -26.13 -4.01 11.97
N ALA A 392 -25.16 -4.90 11.74
CA ALA A 392 -25.08 -5.71 10.52
C ALA A 392 -26.25 -6.70 10.35
N THR A 393 -27.07 -6.88 11.40
CA THR A 393 -28.29 -7.69 11.38
C THR A 393 -29.55 -6.85 11.62
N GLU A 394 -29.50 -5.92 12.59
CA GLU A 394 -30.58 -5.04 13.00
C GLU A 394 -30.25 -3.60 12.60
N PHE A 395 -30.62 -3.22 11.38
CA PHE A 395 -30.34 -1.89 10.85
C PHE A 395 -30.91 -0.76 11.72
N ASP A 396 -30.04 0.19 12.08
CA ASP A 396 -30.39 1.50 12.64
C ASP A 396 -29.84 2.62 11.74
N LEU A 397 -30.73 3.53 11.32
CA LEU A 397 -30.37 4.67 10.49
C LEU A 397 -29.47 5.66 11.24
N GLN A 398 -29.66 5.83 12.55
CA GLN A 398 -28.86 6.78 13.35
C GLN A 398 -27.40 6.33 13.46
N ALA A 399 -27.14 5.02 13.41
CA ALA A 399 -25.78 4.49 13.45
C ALA A 399 -24.93 4.87 12.22
N LEU A 400 -25.55 5.32 11.12
CA LEU A 400 -24.82 5.87 9.98
C LEU A 400 -24.08 7.17 10.32
N ASP A 401 -24.50 7.90 11.37
CA ASP A 401 -23.84 9.12 11.86
C ASP A 401 -22.57 8.87 12.70
N SER A 402 -22.19 7.61 12.87
CA SER A 402 -20.98 7.29 13.61
C SER A 402 -19.74 7.77 12.87
N THR A 403 -18.81 8.39 13.59
CA THR A 403 -17.46 8.69 13.08
C THR A 403 -16.56 7.46 13.04
N ASP A 404 -16.97 6.36 13.68
CA ASP A 404 -16.32 5.07 13.57
C ASP A 404 -16.74 4.39 12.25
N LEU A 405 -15.76 4.21 11.36
CA LEU A 405 -16.00 3.68 10.02
C LEU A 405 -16.54 2.24 10.05
N PHE A 406 -16.12 1.41 11.01
CA PHE A 406 -16.55 0.00 11.09
C PHE A 406 -17.93 -0.13 11.72
N LEU A 407 -18.27 0.74 12.68
CA LEU A 407 -19.64 0.80 13.20
C LEU A 407 -20.62 1.25 12.12
N ARG A 408 -20.28 2.32 11.38
CA ARG A 408 -21.05 2.77 10.21
C ARG A 408 -21.18 1.65 9.19
N GLN A 409 -20.09 0.92 8.92
CA GLN A 409 -20.10 -0.21 8.00
C GLN A 409 -21.06 -1.33 8.46
N GLY A 410 -21.13 -1.60 9.76
CA GLY A 410 -22.14 -2.50 10.34
C GLY A 410 -23.56 -2.05 9.98
N ALA A 411 -23.88 -0.77 10.16
CA ALA A 411 -25.19 -0.23 9.79
C ALA A 411 -25.46 -0.32 8.27
N ILE A 412 -24.47 -0.05 7.42
CA ILE A 412 -24.57 -0.22 5.96
C ILE A 412 -24.87 -1.68 5.62
N ALA A 413 -24.14 -2.64 6.20
CA ALA A 413 -24.36 -4.06 5.99
C ALA A 413 -25.79 -4.47 6.37
N GLY A 414 -26.32 -4.00 7.50
CA GLY A 414 -27.70 -4.22 7.91
C GLY A 414 -28.71 -3.65 6.90
N LEU A 415 -28.43 -2.46 6.35
CA LEU A 415 -29.28 -1.80 5.36
C LEU A 415 -29.33 -2.55 4.03
N THR A 416 -28.20 -3.09 3.55
CA THR A 416 -28.15 -3.86 2.29
C THR A 416 -28.99 -5.16 2.35
N LYS A 417 -29.24 -5.69 3.55
CA LYS A 417 -30.13 -6.84 3.79
C LYS A 417 -31.62 -6.46 3.72
N GLN A 418 -31.95 -5.18 3.61
CA GLN A 418 -33.30 -4.65 3.44
C GLN A 418 -33.45 -3.87 2.11
N PRO A 419 -33.21 -4.50 0.94
CA PRO A 419 -33.08 -3.79 -0.33
C PRO A 419 -34.33 -2.99 -0.72
N GLN A 420 -35.53 -3.48 -0.40
CA GLN A 420 -36.76 -2.73 -0.68
C GLN A 420 -36.83 -1.43 0.13
N ARG A 421 -36.53 -1.49 1.45
CA ARG A 421 -36.48 -0.31 2.31
C ARG A 421 -35.41 0.68 1.84
N LEU A 422 -34.25 0.16 1.45
CA LEU A 422 -33.14 0.95 0.93
C LEU A 422 -33.55 1.71 -0.34
N LEU A 423 -34.17 1.03 -1.32
CA LEU A 423 -34.64 1.65 -2.57
C LEU A 423 -35.79 2.66 -2.35
N GLU A 424 -36.56 2.51 -1.28
CA GLU A 424 -37.65 3.42 -0.89
C GLU A 424 -37.20 4.54 0.06
N THR A 425 -35.90 4.63 0.38
CA THR A 425 -35.38 5.66 1.30
C THR A 425 -35.35 7.02 0.61
N ASP A 426 -36.14 7.96 1.13
CA ASP A 426 -36.20 9.33 0.63
C ASP A 426 -34.95 10.13 1.05
N TRP A 427 -34.29 10.79 0.09
CA TRP A 427 -33.07 11.57 0.33
C TRP A 427 -33.31 12.74 1.29
N ASP A 428 -34.49 13.37 1.23
CA ASP A 428 -34.85 14.54 2.04
C ASP A 428 -35.05 14.19 3.53
N VAL A 429 -35.30 12.91 3.86
CA VAL A 429 -35.47 12.48 5.25
C VAL A 429 -34.16 12.10 5.95
N LEU A 430 -33.03 12.18 5.24
CA LEU A 430 -31.69 11.88 5.76
C LEU A 430 -31.01 13.18 6.21
N PRO A 431 -31.15 13.61 7.49
CA PRO A 431 -30.72 14.93 7.97
C PRO A 431 -29.23 15.21 7.82
N THR A 432 -28.38 14.19 7.80
CA THR A 432 -26.91 14.35 7.81
C THR A 432 -26.27 13.83 6.53
N GLY A 433 -25.11 14.40 6.17
CA GLY A 433 -24.33 13.89 5.05
C GLY A 433 -23.79 12.47 5.27
N GLN A 434 -23.58 12.04 6.51
CA GLN A 434 -23.12 10.68 6.81
C GLN A 434 -24.20 9.63 6.57
N GLN A 435 -25.45 9.92 6.92
CA GLN A 435 -26.59 9.07 6.57
C GLN A 435 -26.74 8.94 5.05
N ARG A 436 -26.67 10.07 4.33
CA ARG A 436 -26.76 10.09 2.86
C ARG A 436 -25.60 9.34 2.19
N LEU A 437 -24.38 9.50 2.71
CA LEU A 437 -23.21 8.72 2.28
C LEU A 437 -23.43 7.21 2.50
N GLY A 438 -23.87 6.80 3.68
CA GLY A 438 -24.10 5.39 4.01
C GLY A 438 -25.19 4.75 3.15
N VAL A 439 -26.28 5.47 2.88
CA VAL A 439 -27.34 5.05 1.94
C VAL A 439 -26.78 4.90 0.53
N LEU A 440 -25.99 5.88 0.06
CA LEU A 440 -25.37 5.83 -1.26
C LEU A 440 -24.41 4.64 -1.40
N GLN A 441 -23.61 4.34 -0.38
CA GLN A 441 -22.76 3.15 -0.33
C GLN A 441 -23.57 1.85 -0.36
N ALA A 442 -24.67 1.78 0.39
CA ALA A 442 -25.54 0.61 0.41
C ALA A 442 -26.19 0.37 -0.96
N LEU A 443 -26.68 1.43 -1.62
CA LEU A 443 -27.27 1.37 -2.96
C LEU A 443 -26.25 0.88 -3.99
N ARG A 444 -25.03 1.42 -3.92
CA ARG A 444 -23.91 1.00 -4.77
C ARG A 444 -23.55 -0.46 -4.56
N TRP A 445 -23.52 -0.93 -3.31
CA TRP A 445 -23.17 -2.31 -2.97
C TRP A 445 -24.16 -3.33 -3.55
N ILE A 446 -25.48 -3.05 -3.45
CA ILE A 446 -26.50 -3.95 -4.00
C ILE A 446 -26.61 -3.89 -5.53
N GLY A 447 -25.80 -3.03 -6.18
CA GLY A 447 -25.84 -2.84 -7.63
C GLY A 447 -27.19 -2.30 -8.09
N ALA A 448 -27.85 -1.46 -7.29
CA ALA A 448 -29.03 -0.74 -7.73
C ALA A 448 -28.67 -0.04 -9.05
N SER A 449 -29.48 -0.20 -10.10
CA SER A 449 -29.27 0.54 -11.35
C SER A 449 -29.09 2.00 -10.96
N ALA A 450 -27.97 2.61 -11.36
CA ALA A 450 -27.61 3.97 -11.02
C ALA A 450 -28.82 4.89 -11.24
N ASP A 451 -29.59 5.10 -10.18
CA ASP A 451 -30.87 5.79 -10.28
C ASP A 451 -30.50 7.25 -10.51
N GLU A 452 -30.94 7.79 -11.65
CA GLU A 452 -30.60 9.15 -12.04
C GLU A 452 -31.01 10.14 -10.96
N ALA A 453 -32.05 9.83 -10.16
CA ALA A 453 -32.47 10.64 -9.03
C ALA A 453 -31.40 10.71 -7.92
N HIS A 454 -31.02 9.56 -7.34
CA HIS A 454 -30.08 9.49 -6.22
C HIS A 454 -28.69 10.06 -6.55
N LEU A 455 -28.15 9.77 -7.75
CA LEU A 455 -26.85 10.32 -8.15
C LEU A 455 -26.90 11.82 -8.41
N SER A 456 -28.00 12.33 -8.96
CA SER A 456 -28.17 13.78 -9.17
C SER A 456 -28.27 14.53 -7.84
N GLU A 457 -29.05 13.99 -6.89
CA GLU A 457 -29.16 14.53 -5.53
C GLU A 457 -27.82 14.47 -4.80
N ALA A 458 -27.09 13.35 -4.90
CA ALA A 458 -25.78 13.18 -4.29
C ALA A 458 -24.72 14.13 -4.87
N LEU A 459 -24.72 14.38 -6.19
CA LEU A 459 -23.84 15.37 -6.82
C LEU A 459 -24.15 16.81 -6.39
N ALA A 460 -25.40 17.09 -6.04
CA ALA A 460 -25.86 18.40 -5.56
C ALA A 460 -25.75 18.55 -4.03
N ASP A 461 -25.35 17.51 -3.31
CA ASP A 461 -25.32 17.50 -1.85
C ASP A 461 -24.40 18.58 -1.27
N SER A 462 -24.78 19.13 -0.12
CA SER A 462 -23.94 20.05 0.64
C SER A 462 -22.67 19.41 1.22
N ASP A 463 -22.72 18.11 1.54
CA ASP A 463 -21.60 17.36 2.11
C ASP A 463 -20.64 16.87 1.01
N GLU A 464 -19.36 17.22 1.15
CA GLU A 464 -18.33 16.84 0.18
C GLU A 464 -18.13 15.33 0.10
N ALA A 465 -18.26 14.60 1.21
CA ALA A 465 -18.04 13.16 1.23
C ALA A 465 -19.09 12.43 0.37
N VAL A 466 -20.34 12.90 0.41
CA VAL A 466 -21.44 12.41 -0.42
C VAL A 466 -21.16 12.67 -1.90
N ARG A 467 -20.76 13.90 -2.24
CA ARG A 467 -20.39 14.26 -3.63
C ARG A 467 -19.24 13.42 -4.16
N ILE A 468 -18.19 13.20 -3.36
CA ILE A 468 -17.04 12.35 -3.75
C ILE A 468 -17.48 10.91 -4.02
N GLU A 469 -18.34 10.33 -3.18
CA GLU A 469 -18.84 8.96 -3.40
C GLU A 469 -19.70 8.87 -4.67
N ALA A 470 -20.53 9.88 -4.94
CA ALA A 470 -21.29 9.96 -6.19
C ALA A 470 -20.37 10.01 -7.42
N VAL A 471 -19.30 10.81 -7.38
CA VAL A 471 -18.30 10.89 -8.46
C VAL A 471 -17.57 9.57 -8.65
N ARG A 472 -17.22 8.87 -7.57
CA ARG A 472 -16.63 7.52 -7.64
C ARG A 472 -17.58 6.56 -8.35
N TRP A 473 -18.84 6.52 -7.92
CA TRP A 473 -19.85 5.65 -8.54
C TRP A 473 -20.04 5.97 -10.04
N ILE A 474 -20.14 7.24 -10.40
CA ILE A 474 -20.23 7.68 -11.81
C ILE A 474 -19.03 7.22 -12.64
N ALA A 475 -17.82 7.37 -12.09
CA ALA A 475 -16.60 6.94 -12.76
C ALA A 475 -16.53 5.41 -12.88
N ASP A 476 -16.92 4.70 -11.84
CA ASP A 476 -16.92 3.24 -11.78
C ASP A 476 -17.84 2.61 -12.83
N GLU A 477 -19.05 3.16 -12.97
CA GLU A 477 -20.05 2.68 -13.93
C GLU A 477 -19.92 3.35 -15.31
N GLN A 478 -18.88 4.17 -15.53
CA GLN A 478 -18.62 4.86 -16.80
C GLN A 478 -19.84 5.67 -17.30
N LEU A 479 -20.54 6.36 -16.39
CA LEU A 479 -21.78 7.09 -16.67
C LEU A 479 -21.52 8.44 -17.36
N LYS A 480 -21.24 8.38 -18.67
CA LYS A 480 -20.85 9.54 -19.50
C LYS A 480 -21.87 10.68 -19.50
N GLN A 481 -23.14 10.41 -19.23
CA GLN A 481 -24.17 11.44 -19.16
C GLN A 481 -23.89 12.51 -18.09
N TYR A 482 -23.09 12.20 -17.07
CA TYR A 482 -22.71 13.15 -16.01
C TYR A 482 -21.46 13.98 -16.32
N GLU A 483 -20.73 13.69 -17.41
CA GLU A 483 -19.45 14.38 -17.73
C GLU A 483 -19.62 15.90 -17.75
N GLY A 484 -20.68 16.39 -18.39
CA GLY A 484 -20.95 17.83 -18.49
C GLY A 484 -21.24 18.48 -17.13
N GLU A 485 -21.87 17.77 -16.20
CA GLU A 485 -22.11 18.29 -14.85
C GLU A 485 -20.82 18.32 -14.02
N LEU A 486 -20.01 17.26 -14.08
CA LEU A 486 -18.70 17.23 -13.43
C LEU A 486 -17.79 18.36 -13.92
N GLN A 487 -17.79 18.66 -15.23
CA GLN A 487 -17.03 19.77 -15.80
C GLN A 487 -17.49 21.13 -15.27
N LYS A 488 -18.81 21.34 -15.13
CA LYS A 488 -19.34 22.58 -14.52
C LYS A 488 -18.92 22.71 -13.06
N GLN A 489 -19.01 21.62 -12.27
CA GLN A 489 -18.60 21.64 -10.88
C GLN A 489 -17.10 21.89 -10.73
N LEU A 490 -16.26 21.27 -11.57
CA LEU A 490 -14.82 21.53 -11.65
C LEU A 490 -14.52 23.02 -11.89
N ALA A 491 -15.27 23.66 -12.80
CA ALA A 491 -15.10 25.08 -13.13
C ALA A 491 -15.67 26.05 -12.07
N SER A 492 -16.58 25.59 -11.19
CA SER A 492 -17.36 26.44 -10.28
C SER A 492 -16.55 27.17 -9.20
N GLY A 493 -15.39 26.64 -8.81
CA GLY A 493 -14.60 27.18 -7.69
C GLY A 493 -15.01 26.73 -6.30
N THR A 494 -15.93 25.76 -6.20
CA THR A 494 -16.44 25.27 -4.91
C THR A 494 -15.75 24.00 -4.42
N LEU A 495 -14.96 23.34 -5.27
CA LEU A 495 -14.24 22.11 -4.92
C LEU A 495 -13.10 22.41 -3.94
N SER A 496 -12.86 21.48 -3.02
CA SER A 496 -11.71 21.54 -2.11
C SER A 496 -10.48 20.89 -2.75
N ALA A 497 -9.33 21.01 -2.07
CA ALA A 497 -8.11 20.29 -2.45
C ALA A 497 -8.29 18.76 -2.44
N ARG A 498 -9.28 18.23 -1.71
CA ARG A 498 -9.61 16.79 -1.67
C ARG A 498 -10.47 16.38 -2.85
N SER A 499 -11.53 17.13 -3.16
CA SER A 499 -12.47 16.76 -4.22
C SER A 499 -11.98 17.14 -5.62
N PHE A 500 -11.16 18.19 -5.76
CA PHE A 500 -10.68 18.62 -7.08
C PHE A 500 -9.93 17.52 -7.87
N PRO A 501 -8.95 16.78 -7.30
CA PRO A 501 -8.29 15.67 -8.01
C PRO A 501 -9.25 14.52 -8.36
N VAL A 502 -10.24 14.25 -7.52
CA VAL A 502 -11.25 13.20 -7.74
C VAL A 502 -12.11 13.52 -8.97
N TYR A 503 -12.63 14.75 -9.04
CA TYR A 503 -13.43 15.20 -10.19
C TYR A 503 -12.64 15.24 -11.48
N LEU A 504 -11.42 15.78 -11.43
CA LEU A 504 -10.51 15.81 -12.56
C LEU A 504 -10.26 14.40 -13.11
N ALA A 505 -9.93 13.46 -12.22
CA ALA A 505 -9.64 12.08 -12.57
C ALA A 505 -10.88 11.35 -13.12
N ALA A 506 -12.06 11.60 -12.54
CA ALA A 506 -13.32 11.06 -13.05
C ALA A 506 -13.64 11.56 -14.47
N ILE A 507 -13.47 12.86 -14.75
CA ILE A 507 -13.68 13.42 -16.09
C ILE A 507 -12.68 12.80 -17.08
N ALA A 508 -11.39 12.75 -16.73
CA ALA A 508 -10.37 12.14 -17.59
C ALA A 508 -10.66 10.65 -17.86
N TRP A 509 -11.17 9.93 -16.86
CA TRP A 509 -11.59 8.54 -16.97
C TRP A 509 -12.82 8.34 -17.87
N LEU A 510 -13.86 9.17 -17.73
CA LEU A 510 -15.05 9.13 -18.59
C LEU A 510 -14.70 9.40 -20.06
N GLN A 511 -13.73 10.29 -20.30
CA GLN A 511 -13.27 10.65 -21.64
C GLN A 511 -12.37 9.58 -22.28
N SER A 512 -11.47 8.97 -21.51
CA SER A 512 -10.47 8.03 -22.02
C SER A 512 -10.93 6.57 -22.02
N GLY A 513 -11.65 6.14 -21.00
CA GLY A 513 -11.96 4.74 -20.73
C GLY A 513 -10.74 3.85 -20.48
N LYS A 514 -9.54 4.42 -20.28
CA LYS A 514 -8.27 3.69 -20.12
C LYS A 514 -7.32 4.43 -19.20
N VAL A 515 -6.57 3.68 -18.40
CA VAL A 515 -5.51 4.20 -17.53
C VAL A 515 -4.22 4.37 -18.31
N GLY A 516 -3.38 5.30 -17.88
CA GLY A 516 -2.04 5.53 -18.45
C GLY A 516 -2.03 6.72 -19.40
N GLY A 517 -1.10 6.70 -20.37
CA GLY A 517 -0.64 7.87 -21.12
C GLY A 517 -1.73 8.83 -21.63
N ASN A 518 -2.89 8.32 -22.06
CA ASN A 518 -4.00 9.19 -22.49
C ASN A 518 -4.77 9.83 -21.32
N SER A 519 -5.06 9.09 -20.24
CA SER A 519 -5.75 9.65 -19.05
C SER A 519 -4.83 10.59 -18.26
N GLU A 520 -3.54 10.27 -18.15
CA GLU A 520 -2.56 11.14 -17.52
C GLU A 520 -2.34 12.42 -18.34
N TRP A 521 -2.20 12.29 -19.66
CA TRP A 521 -2.16 13.45 -20.55
C TRP A 521 -3.44 14.30 -20.47
N LEU A 522 -4.63 13.67 -20.46
CA LEU A 522 -5.91 14.38 -20.31
C LEU A 522 -5.98 15.11 -18.97
N SER A 523 -5.52 14.50 -17.89
CA SER A 523 -5.47 15.13 -16.57
C SER A 523 -4.54 16.35 -16.58
N GLN A 524 -3.33 16.23 -17.14
CA GLN A 524 -2.39 17.34 -17.30
C GLN A 524 -2.95 18.45 -18.21
N LYS A 525 -3.64 18.07 -19.29
CA LYS A 525 -4.30 19.00 -20.19
C LYS A 525 -5.44 19.74 -19.48
N LEU A 526 -6.33 19.04 -18.81
CA LEU A 526 -7.43 19.63 -18.04
C LEU A 526 -6.91 20.56 -16.94
N LEU A 527 -5.83 20.19 -16.26
CA LEU A 527 -5.14 21.06 -15.30
C LEU A 527 -4.60 22.33 -15.98
N SER A 528 -3.92 22.19 -17.11
CA SER A 528 -3.37 23.31 -17.88
C SER A 528 -4.47 24.25 -18.40
N ASP A 529 -5.53 23.69 -18.97
CA ASP A 529 -6.69 24.43 -19.47
C ASP A 529 -7.39 25.16 -18.32
N THR A 530 -7.54 24.50 -17.17
CA THR A 530 -8.12 25.10 -15.96
C THR A 530 -7.25 26.23 -15.41
N ALA A 531 -5.95 26.03 -15.27
CA ALA A 531 -5.01 27.03 -14.75
C ALA A 531 -5.01 28.32 -15.58
N THR A 532 -5.14 28.18 -16.90
CA THR A 532 -5.08 29.29 -17.86
C THR A 532 -6.45 29.83 -18.27
N SER A 533 -7.54 29.20 -17.84
CA SER A 533 -8.89 29.63 -18.21
C SER A 533 -9.26 30.96 -17.56
N PRO A 534 -9.74 31.95 -18.34
CA PRO A 534 -10.25 33.21 -17.79
C PRO A 534 -11.63 33.05 -17.12
N THR A 535 -12.34 31.96 -17.39
CA THR A 535 -13.67 31.68 -16.81
C THR A 535 -13.61 30.83 -15.55
N ALA A 536 -12.49 30.16 -15.28
CA ALA A 536 -12.28 29.42 -14.05
C ALA A 536 -12.05 30.38 -12.87
N SER A 537 -12.62 30.04 -11.71
CA SER A 537 -12.39 30.82 -10.49
C SER A 537 -10.90 30.84 -10.11
N ALA A 538 -10.45 31.91 -9.43
CA ALA A 538 -9.06 32.01 -8.98
C ALA A 538 -8.65 30.86 -8.03
N ALA A 539 -9.58 30.36 -7.19
CA ALA A 539 -9.35 29.20 -6.34
C ALA A 539 -9.14 27.91 -7.15
N THR A 540 -9.97 27.67 -8.18
CA THR A 540 -9.82 26.54 -9.10
C THR A 540 -8.48 26.59 -9.82
N ARG A 541 -8.12 27.78 -10.33
CA ARG A 541 -6.85 28.02 -11.01
C ARG A 541 -5.67 27.74 -10.08
N ALA A 542 -5.75 28.17 -8.81
CA ALA A 542 -4.71 27.92 -7.81
C ALA A 542 -4.50 26.42 -7.53
N MET A 543 -5.58 25.63 -7.45
CA MET A 543 -5.49 24.17 -7.32
C MET A 543 -4.87 23.54 -8.57
N ALA A 544 -5.27 23.97 -9.76
CA ALA A 544 -4.70 23.47 -11.00
C ALA A 544 -3.20 23.79 -11.12
N ILE A 545 -2.77 25.00 -10.78
CA ILE A 545 -1.35 25.41 -10.73
C ILE A 545 -0.57 24.57 -9.72
N THR A 546 -1.20 24.18 -8.62
CA THR A 546 -0.58 23.40 -7.54
C THR A 546 -0.29 21.96 -7.94
N LEU A 547 -1.16 21.35 -8.76
CA LEU A 547 -1.03 19.96 -9.21
C LEU A 547 -0.22 19.81 -10.51
N LEU A 548 -0.01 20.89 -11.25
CA LEU A 548 0.87 20.91 -12.41
C LEU A 548 2.35 20.85 -12.00
N PRO A 549 3.20 20.14 -12.75
CA PRO A 549 4.65 20.22 -12.57
C PRO A 549 5.13 21.69 -12.65
N PRO A 550 6.02 22.16 -11.76
CA PRO A 550 6.46 23.56 -11.76
C PRO A 550 7.07 24.02 -13.09
N GLY A 551 7.70 23.10 -13.82
CA GLY A 551 8.27 23.30 -15.16
C GLY A 551 7.29 23.19 -16.33
N HIS A 552 5.99 22.95 -16.09
CA HIS A 552 5.01 22.73 -17.15
C HIS A 552 4.95 23.92 -18.13
N PRO A 553 4.86 23.71 -19.46
CA PRO A 553 4.93 24.80 -20.45
C PRO A 553 3.86 25.89 -20.31
N SER A 554 2.71 25.57 -19.69
CA SER A 554 1.65 26.56 -19.45
C SER A 554 1.93 27.49 -18.27
N LEU A 555 2.88 27.15 -17.40
CA LEU A 555 3.29 27.89 -16.20
C LEU A 555 4.58 28.69 -16.45
N THR A 556 4.53 29.61 -17.42
CA THR A 556 5.69 30.47 -17.71
C THR A 556 5.99 31.41 -16.55
N THR A 557 7.27 31.81 -16.40
CA THR A 557 7.69 32.76 -15.36
C THR A 557 6.86 34.06 -15.44
N ASP A 558 6.57 34.56 -16.64
CA ASP A 558 5.75 35.76 -16.83
C ASP A 558 4.32 35.60 -16.30
N LYS A 559 3.65 34.48 -16.64
CA LYS A 559 2.29 34.20 -16.16
C LYS A 559 2.24 34.04 -14.65
N LEU A 560 3.19 33.30 -14.09
CA LEU A 560 3.27 33.12 -12.63
C LEU A 560 3.53 34.47 -11.94
N THR A 561 4.34 35.34 -12.54
CA THR A 561 4.56 36.70 -12.01
C THR A 561 3.30 37.54 -12.10
N GLU A 562 2.56 37.49 -13.21
CA GLU A 562 1.25 38.14 -13.34
C GLU A 562 0.28 37.66 -12.25
N TRP A 563 0.18 36.34 -12.05
CA TRP A 563 -0.72 35.75 -11.06
C TRP A 563 -0.29 35.97 -9.61
N ALA A 564 1.01 36.15 -9.35
CA ALA A 564 1.53 36.58 -8.05
C ALA A 564 1.01 37.97 -7.63
N HIS A 565 0.57 38.79 -8.59
CA HIS A 565 -0.04 40.10 -8.36
C HIS A 565 -1.57 40.09 -8.53
N SER A 566 -2.19 38.92 -8.56
CA SER A 566 -3.66 38.81 -8.59
C SER A 566 -4.28 39.33 -7.29
N ASP A 567 -5.51 39.84 -7.36
CA ASP A 567 -6.30 40.21 -6.17
C ASP A 567 -6.76 38.99 -5.33
N ASN A 568 -6.48 37.76 -5.77
CA ASN A 568 -6.86 36.54 -5.06
C ASN A 568 -5.68 35.86 -4.37
N ALA A 569 -5.73 35.78 -3.03
CA ALA A 569 -4.63 35.24 -2.21
C ALA A 569 -4.23 33.79 -2.54
N ALA A 570 -5.19 32.92 -2.88
CA ALA A 570 -4.88 31.52 -3.22
C ALA A 570 -4.10 31.44 -4.54
N LEU A 571 -4.50 32.23 -5.53
CA LEU A 571 -3.80 32.32 -6.81
C LEU A 571 -2.41 32.96 -6.66
N GLN A 572 -2.28 34.00 -5.83
CA GLN A 572 -0.98 34.58 -5.50
C GLN A 572 -0.05 33.55 -4.88
N SER A 573 -0.49 32.87 -3.81
CA SER A 573 0.30 31.88 -3.09
C SER A 573 0.69 30.71 -4.00
N ALA A 574 -0.25 30.19 -4.78
CA ALA A 574 0.02 29.10 -5.70
C ALA A 574 1.09 29.49 -6.73
N ALA A 575 1.02 30.72 -7.27
CA ALA A 575 1.97 31.22 -8.24
C ALA A 575 3.38 31.44 -7.65
N VAL A 576 3.49 32.09 -6.48
CA VAL A 576 4.78 32.36 -5.82
C VAL A 576 5.45 31.07 -5.37
N ARG A 577 4.69 30.14 -4.78
CA ARG A 577 5.23 28.83 -4.39
C ARG A 577 5.67 28.02 -5.61
N THR A 578 4.99 28.15 -6.74
CA THR A 578 5.43 27.49 -7.98
C THR A 578 6.68 28.16 -8.56
N LEU A 579 6.80 29.50 -8.52
CA LEU A 579 8.04 30.19 -8.87
C LEU A 579 9.22 29.71 -8.03
N ALA A 580 9.03 29.57 -6.71
CA ALA A 580 10.06 29.05 -5.80
C ALA A 580 10.51 27.63 -6.17
N LEU A 581 9.58 26.76 -6.58
CA LEU A 581 9.88 25.39 -6.99
C LEU A 581 10.50 25.26 -8.38
N ARG A 582 10.47 26.30 -9.23
CA ARG A 582 11.05 26.26 -10.58
C ARG A 582 12.57 26.29 -10.58
N GLN A 583 13.19 26.92 -9.58
CA GLN A 583 14.65 26.99 -9.41
C GLN A 583 15.39 27.49 -10.67
N THR A 584 14.82 28.46 -11.41
CA THR A 584 15.50 29.10 -12.55
C THR A 584 15.94 30.53 -12.20
N PRO A 585 17.03 31.05 -12.81
CA PRO A 585 17.49 32.42 -12.58
C PRO A 585 16.41 33.48 -12.81
N GLU A 586 15.55 33.27 -13.81
CA GLU A 586 14.45 34.18 -14.14
C GLU A 586 13.38 34.15 -13.05
N ALA A 587 13.04 32.96 -12.52
CA ALA A 587 12.10 32.85 -11.41
C ALA A 587 12.66 33.53 -10.14
N ALA A 588 13.93 33.30 -9.82
CA ALA A 588 14.59 33.93 -8.67
C ALA A 588 14.62 35.47 -8.79
N GLU A 589 14.79 36.02 -9.99
CA GLU A 589 14.71 37.46 -10.22
C GLU A 589 13.33 38.04 -9.88
N GLN A 590 12.25 37.34 -10.27
CA GLN A 590 10.89 37.78 -9.96
C GLN A 590 10.57 37.61 -8.47
N LEU A 591 11.00 36.52 -7.84
CA LEU A 591 10.87 36.33 -6.40
C LEU A 591 11.58 37.42 -5.59
N ALA A 592 12.75 37.88 -6.04
CA ALA A 592 13.47 38.96 -5.39
C ALA A 592 12.72 40.30 -5.46
N LYS A 593 11.99 40.57 -6.54
CA LYS A 593 11.10 41.75 -6.68
C LYS A 593 9.92 41.63 -5.71
N ILE A 594 9.23 40.49 -5.74
CA ILE A 594 8.09 40.20 -4.85
C ILE A 594 8.49 40.34 -3.37
N ALA A 595 9.68 39.85 -2.98
CA ALA A 595 10.17 39.92 -1.60
C ALA A 595 10.23 41.35 -1.03
N VAL A 596 10.54 42.35 -1.87
CA VAL A 596 10.69 43.76 -1.44
C VAL A 596 9.42 44.60 -1.61
N GLU A 597 8.39 44.07 -2.25
CA GLU A 597 7.15 44.78 -2.50
C GLU A 597 6.28 44.88 -1.25
N SER A 598 6.46 45.95 -0.48
CA SER A 598 5.75 46.20 0.79
C SER A 598 4.21 46.20 0.71
N GLN A 599 3.63 46.33 -0.50
CA GLN A 599 2.18 46.28 -0.72
C GLN A 599 1.63 44.84 -0.77
N LEU A 600 2.49 43.85 -1.00
CA LEU A 600 2.10 42.44 -1.04
C LEU A 600 1.99 41.86 0.38
N PRO A 601 1.13 40.84 0.58
CA PRO A 601 0.99 40.17 1.87
C PRO A 601 2.32 39.65 2.41
N VAL A 602 2.52 39.79 3.71
CA VAL A 602 3.75 39.37 4.41
C VAL A 602 4.10 37.90 4.13
N GLU A 603 3.10 37.01 4.20
CA GLU A 603 3.31 35.57 3.98
C GLU A 603 3.76 35.26 2.55
N LEU A 604 3.21 35.97 1.56
CA LEU A 604 3.58 35.83 0.15
C LEU A 604 5.03 36.26 -0.08
N ARG A 605 5.42 37.39 0.53
CA ARG A 605 6.79 37.90 0.48
C ARG A 605 7.76 36.95 1.18
N ALA A 606 7.37 36.35 2.30
CA ALA A 606 8.17 35.36 3.01
C ALA A 606 8.33 34.04 2.23
N ASP A 607 7.31 33.61 1.47
CA ASP A 607 7.42 32.51 0.50
C ASP A 607 8.41 32.84 -0.61
N ALA A 608 8.34 34.08 -1.14
CA ALA A 608 9.26 34.52 -2.17
C ALA A 608 10.72 34.57 -1.68
N ILE A 609 10.95 35.07 -0.47
CA ILE A 609 12.27 35.08 0.18
C ILE A 609 12.83 33.67 0.33
N SER A 610 11.98 32.71 0.69
CA SER A 610 12.39 31.31 0.86
C SER A 610 12.84 30.69 -0.46
N GLY A 611 12.19 31.04 -1.57
CA GLY A 611 12.60 30.63 -2.91
C GLY A 611 13.94 31.21 -3.39
N LEU A 612 14.51 32.20 -2.69
CA LEU A 612 15.85 32.73 -2.99
C LEU A 612 16.98 31.92 -2.34
N ALA A 613 16.67 30.96 -1.48
CA ALA A 613 17.67 30.21 -0.70
C ALA A 613 18.70 29.48 -1.58
N ASP A 614 18.27 28.96 -2.74
CA ASP A 614 19.15 28.25 -3.67
C ASP A 614 20.12 29.21 -4.41
N GLU A 615 19.77 30.49 -4.52
CA GLU A 615 20.62 31.56 -5.08
C GLU A 615 21.13 32.53 -4.00
N LYS A 616 21.24 32.09 -2.74
CA LYS A 616 21.58 32.95 -1.60
C LYS A 616 22.85 33.79 -1.79
N SER A 617 23.86 33.28 -2.50
CA SER A 617 25.10 34.02 -2.78
C SER A 617 24.86 35.27 -3.64
N LYS A 618 23.96 35.18 -4.62
CA LYS A 618 23.58 36.29 -5.51
C LYS A 618 22.71 37.30 -4.78
N TYR A 619 21.81 36.83 -3.91
CA TYR A 619 20.88 37.67 -3.17
C TYR A 619 21.33 37.99 -1.73
N ALA A 620 22.60 37.75 -1.37
CA ALA A 620 23.10 37.87 0.00
C ALA A 620 22.85 39.27 0.61
N SER A 621 23.04 40.33 -0.17
CA SER A 621 22.78 41.70 0.27
C SER A 621 21.30 41.93 0.59
N LEU A 622 20.41 41.45 -0.30
CA LEU A 622 18.96 41.55 -0.13
C LEU A 622 18.48 40.75 1.08
N LEU A 623 18.92 39.51 1.21
CA LEU A 623 18.54 38.65 2.34
C LEU A 623 19.05 39.23 3.67
N SER A 624 20.26 39.78 3.70
CA SER A 624 20.81 40.48 4.87
C SER A 624 19.93 41.68 5.25
N GLN A 625 19.53 42.51 4.26
CA GLN A 625 18.62 43.63 4.50
C GLN A 625 17.26 43.17 5.06
N LEU A 626 16.65 42.15 4.46
CA LEU A 626 15.35 41.63 4.89
C LEU A 626 15.41 40.92 6.24
N SER A 627 16.56 40.36 6.63
CA SER A 627 16.77 39.74 7.94
C SER A 627 16.64 40.72 9.12
N ALA A 628 16.77 42.02 8.82
CA ALA A 628 16.62 43.13 9.77
C ALA A 628 15.24 43.81 9.67
N SER A 629 14.27 43.21 8.97
CA SER A 629 12.90 43.74 8.91
C SER A 629 12.22 43.74 10.28
N ASP A 630 11.39 44.75 10.55
CA ASP A 630 10.52 44.78 11.73
C ASP A 630 9.41 43.71 11.68
N ASP A 631 9.11 43.20 10.48
CA ASP A 631 8.18 42.09 10.31
C ASP A 631 8.86 40.74 10.62
N ALA A 632 8.32 40.04 11.63
CA ALA A 632 8.91 38.81 12.13
C ALA A 632 8.94 37.68 11.08
N ALA A 633 7.93 37.57 10.21
CA ALA A 633 7.87 36.52 9.19
C ALA A 633 8.88 36.78 8.06
N ILE A 634 9.00 38.04 7.62
CA ILE A 634 10.03 38.46 6.65
C ILE A 634 11.43 38.25 7.21
N ALA A 635 11.69 38.73 8.43
CA ALA A 635 12.98 38.59 9.08
C ALA A 635 13.35 37.11 9.27
N THR A 636 12.39 36.28 9.70
CA THR A 636 12.59 34.84 9.89
C THR A 636 12.86 34.14 8.57
N ALA A 637 12.05 34.38 7.53
CA ALA A 637 12.25 33.80 6.21
C ALA A 637 13.62 34.18 5.64
N ALA A 638 14.02 35.45 5.76
CA ALA A 638 15.29 35.93 5.25
C ALA A 638 16.49 35.35 6.02
N LYS A 639 16.39 35.24 7.35
CA LYS A 639 17.38 34.53 8.17
C LYS A 639 17.50 33.08 7.71
N ARG A 640 16.37 32.36 7.59
CA ARG A 640 16.33 30.94 7.17
C ARG A 640 16.89 30.72 5.75
N ALA A 641 16.62 31.62 4.82
CA ALA A 641 17.16 31.59 3.45
C ALA A 641 18.67 31.91 3.41
N SER A 642 19.15 32.74 4.35
CA SER A 642 20.58 33.09 4.48
C SER A 642 21.39 32.06 5.25
N LEU A 643 20.75 31.10 5.93
CA LEU A 643 21.45 30.15 6.79
C LEU A 643 22.50 29.36 6.01
N ASP A 644 23.68 29.30 6.61
CA ASP A 644 24.74 28.40 6.22
C ASP A 644 24.68 27.19 7.16
N PRO A 645 24.30 26.00 6.67
CA PRO A 645 24.37 24.75 7.43
C PRO A 645 25.63 24.58 8.26
N ALA A 646 26.80 24.95 7.70
CA ALA A 646 28.08 24.79 8.38
C ALA A 646 28.24 25.69 9.62
N LYS A 647 27.37 26.69 9.78
CA LYS A 647 27.37 27.67 10.87
C LYS A 647 26.17 27.53 11.79
N LEU A 648 25.33 26.51 11.59
CA LEU A 648 24.15 26.29 12.42
C LEU A 648 24.60 25.78 13.81
N GLU A 649 24.24 26.48 14.88
CA GLU A 649 24.54 26.02 16.24
C GLU A 649 23.59 24.86 16.61
N THR A 650 24.06 23.63 16.39
CA THR A 650 23.33 22.41 16.76
C THR A 650 23.57 21.96 18.20
N ALA A 651 24.29 22.76 19.00
CA ALA A 651 24.69 22.43 20.38
C ALA A 651 23.51 22.15 21.34
N GLY A 652 22.27 22.48 20.93
CA GLY A 652 21.04 22.18 21.67
C GLY A 652 20.32 20.88 21.24
N HIS A 653 20.70 20.25 20.13
CA HIS A 653 20.03 19.06 19.61
C HIS A 653 20.31 17.84 20.49
N PRO A 654 19.27 17.09 20.91
CA PRO A 654 19.47 15.78 21.53
C PRO A 654 20.07 14.76 20.56
N ALA A 655 20.48 13.60 21.11
CA ALA A 655 20.90 12.47 20.29
C ALA A 655 19.78 12.06 19.32
N LEU A 656 20.12 11.68 18.09
CA LEU A 656 19.15 11.27 17.07
C LEU A 656 18.30 10.06 17.49
N THR A 657 18.85 9.21 18.38
CA THR A 657 18.16 8.04 18.94
C THR A 657 17.16 8.39 20.05
N ASP A 658 17.21 9.61 20.61
CA ASP A 658 16.40 10.05 21.74
C ASP A 658 15.24 10.94 21.27
N VAL A 659 14.21 10.29 20.73
CA VAL A 659 13.01 10.95 20.16
C VAL A 659 12.25 11.75 21.23
N ASP A 660 12.21 11.26 22.47
CA ASP A 660 11.53 11.91 23.59
C ASP A 660 12.21 13.22 23.98
N ALA A 661 13.54 13.24 24.07
CA ALA A 661 14.27 14.45 24.34
C ALA A 661 14.12 15.49 23.23
N TRP A 662 14.00 15.06 21.97
CA TRP A 662 13.66 15.97 20.86
C TRP A 662 12.28 16.58 21.06
N LEU A 663 11.23 15.76 21.24
CA LEU A 663 9.86 16.24 21.47
C LEU A 663 9.78 17.24 22.63
N ALA A 664 10.48 16.96 23.73
CA ALA A 664 10.51 17.84 24.91
C ALA A 664 11.19 19.20 24.66
N LYS A 665 12.08 19.30 23.67
CA LYS A 665 12.79 20.54 23.33
C LYS A 665 12.18 21.34 22.19
N LEU A 666 11.25 20.75 21.43
CA LEU A 666 10.60 21.45 20.33
C LEU A 666 9.69 22.57 20.87
N PRO A 667 9.74 23.77 20.29
CA PRO A 667 8.79 24.84 20.64
C PRO A 667 7.34 24.40 20.41
N THR A 668 6.44 24.92 21.25
CA THR A 668 4.99 24.72 21.12
C THR A 668 4.36 25.68 20.12
N GLU A 669 4.91 26.89 19.98
CA GLU A 669 4.50 27.82 18.93
C GLU A 669 5.05 27.34 17.58
N THR A 670 4.16 27.02 16.66
CA THR A 670 4.51 26.48 15.34
C THR A 670 3.70 27.16 14.24
N SER A 671 4.23 27.17 13.02
CA SER A 671 3.57 27.69 11.83
C SER A 671 3.65 26.71 10.68
N ARG A 672 2.49 26.33 10.13
CA ARG A 672 2.40 25.43 8.97
C ARG A 672 2.95 26.07 7.70
N ASP A 673 2.77 27.37 7.49
CA ASP A 673 3.37 28.08 6.35
C ASP A 673 4.89 28.17 6.48
N ALA A 674 5.40 28.35 7.70
CA ALA A 674 6.83 28.25 7.97
C ALA A 674 7.35 26.82 7.75
N GLY A 675 6.56 25.80 8.12
CA GLY A 675 6.85 24.39 7.87
C GLY A 675 6.88 24.05 6.39
N TRP A 676 5.96 24.60 5.60
CA TRP A 676 5.96 24.49 4.13
C TRP A 676 7.27 25.03 3.53
N ARG A 677 7.71 26.22 3.97
CA ARG A 677 8.99 26.79 3.53
C ARG A 677 10.19 25.92 3.91
N VAL A 678 10.15 25.26 5.07
CA VAL A 678 11.18 24.28 5.46
C VAL A 678 11.12 23.09 4.51
N PHE A 679 9.95 22.49 4.29
CA PHE A 679 9.73 21.33 3.42
C PHE A 679 10.26 21.55 1.99
N THR A 680 10.01 22.72 1.42
CA THR A 680 10.47 23.08 0.07
C THR A 680 11.87 23.67 0.01
N SER A 681 12.53 23.90 1.16
CA SER A 681 13.86 24.49 1.16
C SER A 681 14.91 23.54 0.58
N GLY A 682 15.89 24.09 -0.14
CA GLY A 682 17.06 23.34 -0.58
C GLY A 682 17.92 22.78 0.56
N ARG A 683 17.68 23.21 1.81
CA ARG A 683 18.36 22.68 3.02
C ARG A 683 17.71 21.41 3.55
N ALA A 684 16.39 21.42 3.74
CA ALA A 684 15.67 20.26 4.27
C ALA A 684 15.48 19.16 3.22
N THR A 685 15.52 19.55 1.94
CA THR A 685 15.43 18.68 0.74
C THR A 685 14.19 17.78 0.66
N CYS A 686 13.22 17.91 1.57
CA CYS A 686 12.05 17.04 1.65
C CYS A 686 11.27 17.00 0.33
N ALA A 687 11.00 18.17 -0.27
CA ALA A 687 10.28 18.29 -1.54
C ALA A 687 11.02 17.69 -2.76
N ARG A 688 12.32 17.37 -2.65
CA ARG A 688 13.08 16.70 -3.72
C ARG A 688 12.75 15.21 -3.83
N CYS A 689 12.21 14.62 -2.76
CA CYS A 689 11.83 13.21 -2.75
C CYS A 689 10.33 13.04 -2.53
N HIS A 690 9.73 13.87 -1.68
CA HIS A 690 8.35 13.72 -1.24
C HIS A 690 7.42 14.73 -1.88
N THR A 691 6.18 14.30 -2.09
CA THR A 691 5.06 15.17 -2.42
C THR A 691 4.34 15.59 -1.13
N PHE A 692 3.86 16.83 -1.07
CA PHE A 692 2.92 17.32 -0.06
C PHE A 692 1.92 18.27 -0.71
N ALA A 693 0.62 18.02 -0.54
CA ALA A 693 -0.47 18.74 -1.17
C ALA A 693 -0.28 18.91 -2.69
N GLY A 694 0.16 17.84 -3.36
CA GLY A 694 0.38 17.82 -4.82
C GLY A 694 1.69 18.45 -5.30
N ARG A 695 2.56 18.93 -4.40
CA ARG A 695 3.82 19.59 -4.73
C ARG A 695 5.03 18.82 -4.23
N GLY A 696 6.07 18.73 -5.06
CA GLY A 696 7.31 18.01 -4.77
C GLY A 696 7.54 16.87 -5.76
N ALA A 697 8.58 16.07 -5.52
CA ALA A 697 8.88 14.90 -6.34
C ALA A 697 8.14 13.64 -5.85
N LYS A 698 8.15 12.62 -6.70
CA LYS A 698 7.56 11.29 -6.43
C LYS A 698 8.65 10.22 -6.36
N VAL A 699 9.65 10.43 -5.51
CA VAL A 699 10.72 9.46 -5.24
C VAL A 699 10.42 8.68 -3.96
N GLY A 700 10.09 9.40 -2.90
CA GLY A 700 9.57 8.87 -1.65
C GLY A 700 8.04 8.97 -1.58
N PRO A 701 7.44 8.47 -0.49
CA PRO A 701 5.99 8.48 -0.29
C PRO A 701 5.41 9.90 -0.28
N ASP A 702 4.16 10.04 -0.72
CA ASP A 702 3.37 11.26 -0.54
C ASP A 702 3.05 11.45 0.95
N LEU A 703 3.46 12.60 1.50
CA LEU A 703 3.34 12.93 2.92
C LEU A 703 2.09 13.77 3.25
N THR A 704 1.22 14.06 2.28
CA THR A 704 0.04 14.93 2.45
C THR A 704 -0.86 14.50 3.61
N HIS A 705 -1.00 13.18 3.82
CA HIS A 705 -1.91 12.61 4.82
C HIS A 705 -1.17 11.82 5.91
N ILE A 706 0.15 12.02 6.05
CA ILE A 706 0.95 11.21 6.97
C ILE A 706 0.51 11.35 8.44
N GLY A 707 0.10 12.55 8.87
CA GLY A 707 -0.42 12.80 10.21
C GLY A 707 -1.76 12.11 10.54
N ALA A 708 -2.53 11.72 9.53
CA ALA A 708 -3.74 10.91 9.75
C ALA A 708 -3.42 9.41 9.92
N ARG A 709 -2.26 8.97 9.42
CA ARG A 709 -1.82 7.56 9.41
C ARG A 709 -0.92 7.20 10.58
N THR A 710 -0.23 8.19 11.15
CA THR A 710 0.71 7.98 12.22
C THR A 710 0.80 9.19 13.14
N ASP A 711 1.39 9.00 14.31
CA ASP A 711 1.50 10.07 15.30
C ASP A 711 2.76 10.93 15.10
N ARG A 712 2.75 12.12 15.71
CA ARG A 712 3.84 13.10 15.67
C ARG A 712 5.19 12.51 16.09
N ARG A 713 5.22 11.62 17.08
CA ARG A 713 6.46 10.97 17.55
C ARG A 713 7.04 10.11 16.45
N ARG A 714 6.21 9.32 15.78
CA ARG A 714 6.64 8.42 14.71
C ARG A 714 7.17 9.19 13.50
N ILE A 715 6.50 10.27 13.08
CA ILE A 715 6.98 11.15 12.01
C ILE A 715 8.38 11.67 12.35
N LEU A 716 8.56 12.18 13.57
CA LEU A 716 9.86 12.68 14.02
C LEU A 716 10.92 11.57 14.01
N GLN A 717 10.60 10.38 14.52
CA GLN A 717 11.53 9.25 14.52
C GLN A 717 12.02 8.91 13.11
N SER A 718 11.12 8.85 12.12
CA SER A 718 11.50 8.61 10.72
C SER A 718 12.45 9.68 10.16
N ILE A 719 12.31 10.94 10.60
CA ILE A 719 13.23 12.03 10.21
C ILE A 719 14.59 11.91 10.92
N LEU A 720 14.59 11.55 12.21
CA LEU A 720 15.82 11.44 13.00
C LEU A 720 16.64 10.19 12.62
N GLN A 721 15.96 9.09 12.27
CA GLN A 721 16.54 7.76 12.08
C GLN A 721 16.00 7.10 10.80
N PRO A 722 16.28 7.66 9.61
CA PRO A 722 15.66 7.21 8.35
C PRO A 722 16.01 5.77 7.94
N SER A 723 17.16 5.25 8.38
CA SER A 723 17.60 3.86 8.13
C SER A 723 17.11 2.86 9.17
N GLN A 724 16.41 3.30 10.24
CA GLN A 724 15.92 2.39 11.28
C GLN A 724 14.81 1.47 10.76
N GLU A 725 13.98 2.00 9.88
CA GLU A 725 12.91 1.27 9.21
C GLU A 725 12.75 1.84 7.80
N ILE A 726 13.01 1.01 6.81
CA ILE A 726 12.86 1.35 5.40
C ILE A 726 11.67 0.53 4.91
N GLY A 727 10.64 1.21 4.39
CA GLY A 727 9.53 0.51 3.75
C GLY A 727 10.07 -0.36 2.61
N PRO A 728 9.61 -1.62 2.45
CA PRO A 728 10.21 -2.58 1.50
C PRO A 728 10.38 -2.04 0.06
N MET A 729 9.38 -1.31 -0.45
CA MET A 729 9.41 -0.68 -1.78
C MET A 729 10.33 0.54 -1.90
N PHE A 730 10.77 1.09 -0.76
CA PHE A 730 11.74 2.18 -0.67
C PHE A 730 13.12 1.69 -0.22
N VAL A 731 13.39 0.39 -0.37
CA VAL A 731 14.76 -0.15 -0.31
C VAL A 731 15.35 -0.01 -1.71
N ALA A 732 16.37 0.85 -1.84
CA ALA A 732 17.05 1.03 -3.12
C ALA A 732 17.81 -0.26 -3.47
N GLU A 733 17.72 -0.70 -4.71
CA GLU A 733 18.56 -1.79 -5.23
C GLU A 733 19.83 -1.21 -5.84
N MET A 734 20.97 -1.80 -5.51
CA MET A 734 22.25 -1.62 -6.20
C MET A 734 22.38 -2.75 -7.23
N LEU A 735 22.47 -2.38 -8.51
CA LEU A 735 22.51 -3.29 -9.63
C LEU A 735 23.90 -3.23 -10.29
N LEU A 736 24.66 -4.32 -10.25
CA LEU A 736 25.86 -4.48 -11.06
C LEU A 736 25.46 -5.09 -12.41
N LEU A 737 25.72 -4.37 -13.49
CA LEU A 737 25.47 -4.86 -14.85
C LEU A 737 26.66 -5.63 -15.42
N ASP A 738 26.42 -6.45 -16.44
CA ASP A 738 27.43 -7.24 -17.15
C ASP A 738 28.49 -6.38 -17.88
N ASP A 739 28.13 -5.15 -18.24
CA ASP A 739 29.02 -4.12 -18.78
C ASP A 739 29.85 -3.38 -17.71
N GLY A 740 29.67 -3.74 -16.43
CA GLY A 740 30.39 -3.19 -15.29
C GLY A 740 29.81 -1.89 -14.71
N ARG A 741 28.70 -1.37 -15.24
CA ARG A 741 27.99 -0.24 -14.62
C ARG A 741 27.35 -0.66 -13.30
N VAL A 742 27.35 0.25 -12.33
CA VAL A 742 26.57 0.13 -11.10
C VAL A 742 25.45 1.15 -11.13
N LEU A 743 24.20 0.68 -11.11
CA LEU A 743 23.01 1.50 -11.02
C LEU A 743 22.40 1.42 -9.62
N SER A 744 21.74 2.47 -9.18
CA SER A 744 21.02 2.48 -7.90
C SER A 744 19.67 3.15 -8.05
N GLY A 745 18.61 2.48 -7.60
CA GLY A 745 17.26 3.03 -7.65
C GLY A 745 16.23 2.15 -6.96
N PHE A 746 15.05 2.71 -6.71
CA PHE A 746 13.89 1.97 -6.24
C PHE A 746 13.23 1.27 -7.40
N PRO A 747 12.88 -0.02 -7.28
CA PRO A 747 12.04 -0.67 -8.27
C PRO A 747 10.68 0.05 -8.28
N LEU A 748 10.34 0.64 -9.42
CA LEU A 748 9.01 1.20 -9.62
C LEU A 748 8.06 0.07 -9.99
N HIS A 749 8.21 -0.55 -11.16
CA HIS A 749 7.35 -1.63 -11.63
C HIS A 749 8.15 -2.51 -12.60
N ARG A 750 7.73 -3.78 -12.77
CA ARG A 750 8.19 -4.60 -13.90
C ARG A 750 7.33 -4.29 -15.13
N LEU A 751 7.97 -3.89 -16.23
CA LEU A 751 7.27 -3.64 -17.49
C LEU A 751 6.81 -4.98 -18.08
N VAL A 752 5.50 -5.19 -18.11
CA VAL A 752 4.86 -6.47 -18.50
C VAL A 752 5.15 -6.82 -19.97
N GLU A 753 5.25 -5.81 -20.85
CA GLU A 753 5.45 -6.04 -22.29
C GLU A 753 6.90 -6.41 -22.64
N ASP A 754 7.89 -5.77 -22.00
CA ASP A 754 9.30 -5.88 -22.41
C ASP A 754 10.20 -6.62 -21.41
N LYS A 755 9.64 -7.16 -20.32
CA LYS A 755 10.37 -7.80 -19.20
C LYS A 755 11.43 -6.92 -18.52
N ARG A 756 11.59 -5.67 -18.92
CA ARG A 756 12.51 -4.72 -18.28
C ARG A 756 11.97 -4.28 -16.93
N GLU A 757 12.87 -3.97 -16.03
CA GLU A 757 12.54 -3.42 -14.72
C GLU A 757 12.77 -1.91 -14.75
N LEU A 758 11.74 -1.15 -14.37
CA LEU A 758 11.79 0.29 -14.27
C LEU A 758 12.21 0.66 -12.85
N PHE A 759 13.23 1.49 -12.74
CA PHE A 759 13.72 2.03 -11.48
C PHE A 759 13.60 3.55 -11.46
N VAL A 760 13.61 4.13 -10.26
CA VAL A 760 13.83 5.57 -10.06
C VAL A 760 15.03 5.80 -9.13
N ASP A 761 15.96 6.64 -9.56
CA ASP A 761 17.14 6.98 -8.77
C ASP A 761 16.85 8.04 -7.69
N ALA A 762 17.86 8.33 -6.86
CA ALA A 762 17.79 9.36 -5.81
C ALA A 762 17.42 10.77 -6.31
N ASN A 763 17.60 11.04 -7.61
CA ASN A 763 17.34 12.32 -8.23
C ASN A 763 15.94 12.36 -8.89
N GLY A 764 15.16 11.28 -8.77
CA GLY A 764 13.86 11.15 -9.43
C GLY A 764 13.96 10.84 -10.92
N LYS A 765 15.14 10.49 -11.43
CA LYS A 765 15.32 10.07 -12.81
C LYS A 765 14.99 8.58 -12.92
N THR A 766 14.08 8.25 -13.83
CA THR A 766 13.79 6.86 -14.14
C THR A 766 14.83 6.25 -15.07
N PHE A 767 15.10 4.97 -14.90
CA PHE A 767 15.92 4.18 -15.79
C PHE A 767 15.39 2.75 -15.89
N GLU A 768 15.56 2.13 -17.04
CA GLU A 768 15.16 0.75 -17.28
C GLU A 768 16.39 -0.14 -17.31
N VAL A 769 16.26 -1.34 -16.76
CA VAL A 769 17.30 -2.36 -16.78
C VAL A 769 16.70 -3.65 -17.31
N ASP A 770 17.41 -4.31 -18.22
CA ASP A 770 17.08 -5.68 -18.59
C ASP A 770 17.54 -6.62 -17.46
N PRO A 771 16.65 -7.43 -16.85
CA PRO A 771 17.04 -8.34 -15.79
C PRO A 771 18.20 -9.27 -16.14
N ASP A 772 18.35 -9.63 -17.42
CA ASP A 772 19.40 -10.52 -17.89
C ASP A 772 20.78 -9.83 -17.95
N GLU A 773 20.82 -8.49 -17.96
CA GLU A 773 22.06 -7.69 -17.89
C GLU A 773 22.58 -7.59 -16.45
N ILE A 774 21.82 -8.01 -15.43
CA ILE A 774 22.17 -7.82 -14.02
C ILE A 774 22.98 -9.01 -13.49
N VAL A 775 24.25 -8.76 -13.18
CA VAL A 775 25.20 -9.71 -12.60
C VAL A 775 25.01 -9.87 -11.09
N GLU A 776 24.72 -8.78 -10.39
CA GLU A 776 24.53 -8.78 -8.93
C GLU A 776 23.46 -7.77 -8.54
N ARG A 777 22.65 -8.13 -7.55
CA ARG A 777 21.69 -7.24 -6.89
C ARG A 777 21.98 -7.21 -5.42
N ARG A 778 21.99 -6.00 -4.86
CA ARG A 778 22.07 -5.83 -3.41
C ARG A 778 21.08 -4.79 -2.94
N ALA A 779 20.26 -5.16 -1.96
CA ALA A 779 19.45 -4.21 -1.23
C ALA A 779 20.33 -3.22 -0.47
N ALA A 780 20.02 -1.93 -0.54
CA ALA A 780 20.71 -0.93 0.24
C ALA A 780 20.41 -1.12 1.73
N GLU A 781 21.46 -1.24 2.55
CA GLU A 781 21.35 -1.33 4.01
C GLU A 781 20.93 0.00 4.66
N LYS A 782 20.99 1.09 3.91
CA LYS A 782 20.67 2.44 4.36
C LYS A 782 19.61 3.07 3.49
N SER A 783 18.78 3.91 4.10
CA SER A 783 17.79 4.70 3.39
C SER A 783 18.47 5.72 2.47
N ILE A 784 17.82 6.04 1.35
CA ILE A 784 18.22 7.16 0.51
C ILE A 784 17.90 8.51 1.17
N MET A 785 16.96 8.51 2.12
CA MET A 785 16.67 9.68 2.92
C MET A 785 17.93 10.01 3.73
N PRO A 786 18.52 11.20 3.55
CA PRO A 786 19.84 11.48 4.14
C PRO A 786 19.84 11.36 5.67
N GLU A 787 20.84 10.68 6.22
CA GLU A 787 21.12 10.72 7.66
C GLU A 787 21.58 12.14 8.05
N GLY A 788 21.24 12.57 9.27
CA GLY A 788 21.70 13.86 9.79
C GLY A 788 20.96 15.09 9.26
N LEU A 789 19.83 14.92 8.54
CA LEU A 789 18.91 16.01 8.19
C LEU A 789 18.58 16.95 9.37
N PRO A 790 18.38 16.47 10.61
CA PRO A 790 18.13 17.37 11.75
C PRO A 790 19.27 18.34 12.03
N GLY A 791 20.51 18.04 11.61
CA GLY A 791 21.64 18.97 11.71
C GLY A 791 21.55 20.18 10.77
N GLN A 792 20.64 20.15 9.80
CA GLN A 792 20.40 21.22 8.83
C GLN A 792 19.32 22.22 9.28
N LEU A 793 18.60 21.88 10.35
CA LEU A 793 17.39 22.57 10.81
C LEU A 793 17.56 23.05 12.24
N THR A 794 17.02 24.23 12.56
CA THR A 794 16.87 24.64 13.96
C THR A 794 15.73 23.86 14.64
N LEU A 795 15.68 23.84 15.99
CA LEU A 795 14.55 23.26 16.73
C LEU A 795 13.19 23.88 16.33
N ALA A 796 13.16 25.18 16.03
CA ALA A 796 11.96 25.85 15.54
C ALA A 796 11.56 25.38 14.14
N GLU A 797 12.53 25.21 13.23
CA GLU A 797 12.26 24.67 11.88
C GLU A 797 11.78 23.22 11.92
N MET A 798 12.32 22.40 12.83
CA MET A 798 11.83 21.03 13.04
C MET A 798 10.41 21.03 13.58
N ALA A 799 10.07 21.92 14.52
CA ALA A 799 8.72 22.02 15.07
C ALA A 799 7.70 22.48 14.03
N ASP A 800 8.06 23.46 13.19
CA ASP A 800 7.26 23.93 12.06
C ASP A 800 7.05 22.83 11.00
N LEU A 801 8.11 22.10 10.65
CA LEU A 801 8.04 20.98 9.71
C LEU A 801 7.12 19.88 10.24
N LEU A 802 7.23 19.52 11.52
CA LEU A 802 6.31 18.57 12.13
C LEU A 802 4.88 19.07 12.14
N ALA A 803 4.61 20.34 12.46
CA ALA A 803 3.27 20.91 12.42
C ALA A 803 2.64 20.85 11.01
N LEU A 804 3.45 21.01 9.95
CA LEU A 804 3.00 20.78 8.58
C LEU A 804 2.57 19.32 8.35
N LEU A 805 3.40 18.36 8.76
CA LEU A 805 3.25 16.93 8.45
C LEU A 805 2.22 16.21 9.32
N SER A 806 2.16 16.52 10.62
CA SER A 806 1.20 15.92 11.56
C SER A 806 -0.20 16.45 11.39
N GLY A 807 -0.35 17.62 10.77
CA GLY A 807 -1.64 18.29 10.65
C GLY A 807 -2.15 18.90 11.96
N ASP A 808 -1.32 18.93 13.02
CA ASP A 808 -1.65 19.54 14.31
C ASP A 808 -2.06 21.01 14.12
N GLN A 809 -3.18 21.39 14.75
CA GLN A 809 -3.50 22.76 15.16
C GLN A 809 -3.73 22.79 16.66
#